data_AF-A0A9W5TA07-F1
#
_entry.id   AF-A0A9W5TA07-F1
#
_cell.length_a   1.000
_cell.length_b   1.000
_cell.length_c   1.000
_cell.angle_alpha   90.00
_cell.angle_beta   90.00
_cell.angle_gamma   90.00
#
_symmetry.space_group_name_H-M   'P 1'
#
loop_
_entity.id
_entity.type
_entity.pdbx_description
1 polymer ?
#
loop_
_entity_poly.entity_id
_entity_poly.type
_entity_poly.pdbx_seq_one_letter_code
_entity_poly.pdbx_strand_id
1 'polypeptide(L)'
;MDPAGVTKHLKGELKKVPENQLEDLCRELRRCFMKNAEEVGGHFSSSLGVVELTVVLHRVFDSPKDRIIWDIGHQGYIHKMVTGRMDRMHTIRQGGGLSGFLRRYESPHDLFGAGHSSTSIGALQGIYEGDVVTGQHQDRSYVCVIGDGSLTGGMAMEALNYTCTIKSPVLIIYNDNEQSSLPTGMPAKNGTGPIVPYFMVENSRKAPMTGQEVITQFEKSRNQHEDTPLFLGPIDGHNIQHLTEVLEYLKRQLSARNEKGLKRPVVLHIKTVKGMGCEKALEAPNRLHSLKVKTSEKPVPEGSAPSKTFSEVFTESLIELADKDESVISITAGMPGSTGVGKMGMKYPNRTFDVGIAEQHAVTFAAGTTISGAKPFCCIYSTFMQRALDQVIHDVSLQHLPVRFVLDRAGYVGGDGASHHGIYDINYLRLMYNMLIMAPSNGLELKMMAKIAYNTNDQPSAIRYPNGTVASEDELRYYFNYSPEEMAKPESMINDNGALQARQVRVGKMGVAILAFGPIVLDVVKAAELIKLDATVIDMRFLNPLDTEMIDRILQVNHTIFTAEDGVEGGFGSAVLEYLATSPERADVKCITYPKQFVHHGSISEQKRVAKIDVEDDRLVQSSVMEAAVTDRINNKSEKRDAFMALCRSNCTVVIDCEFDSYENEKEAKSLANQLMQSYAFNRSAEKPVNLVICGIQEGSYVEKYFKKISGTNNWMCTLEYKSVDELFDSEKIVYLSADAEEVLEDISQDGIYVIGGIVDRNRLKGIALNRSKHIGAKCKRLPIKEYVKLTHSHVLSITACVSIFLNYTLNRDWVKALTESIPKRKF
;
A
#
# COMPACT_ATOMS: atom_id res chain seq x y z
N MET A 1 -8.90 52.79 9.53
CA MET A 1 -9.39 52.59 8.15
C MET A 1 -10.35 51.41 8.18
N ASP A 2 -11.50 51.55 7.54
CA ASP A 2 -12.52 50.50 7.41
C ASP A 2 -11.88 49.22 6.79
N PRO A 3 -11.87 48.08 7.51
CA PRO A 3 -11.27 46.83 7.01
C PRO A 3 -11.98 46.21 5.80
N ALA A 4 -13.06 46.83 5.29
CA ALA A 4 -13.72 46.45 4.04
C ALA A 4 -13.23 47.24 2.80
N GLY A 5 -12.42 48.29 2.98
CA GLY A 5 -12.13 49.27 1.93
C GLY A 5 -11.13 48.83 0.85
N VAL A 6 -10.00 48.25 1.25
CA VAL A 6 -8.85 48.03 0.34
C VAL A 6 -8.94 46.66 -0.37
N THR A 7 -9.54 45.64 0.27
CA THR A 7 -9.89 44.35 -0.35
C THR A 7 -10.95 44.43 -1.47
N LYS A 8 -11.72 45.52 -1.56
CA LYS A 8 -12.67 45.78 -2.65
C LYS A 8 -12.00 45.74 -4.04
N HIS A 9 -10.70 46.07 -4.12
CA HIS A 9 -9.92 46.12 -5.36
C HIS A 9 -9.37 44.75 -5.82
N LEU A 10 -9.54 43.67 -5.04
CA LEU A 10 -8.97 42.35 -5.39
C LEU A 10 -9.79 41.58 -6.43
N LYS A 11 -10.94 42.11 -6.88
CA LYS A 11 -11.74 41.58 -8.01
C LYS A 11 -11.20 42.06 -9.37
N GLY A 12 -9.91 41.85 -9.62
CA GLY A 12 -9.26 42.23 -10.89
C GLY A 12 -8.84 43.70 -11.00
N GLU A 13 -8.79 44.45 -9.88
CA GLU A 13 -8.37 45.85 -9.85
C GLU A 13 -7.00 46.08 -9.20
N LEU A 14 -6.20 45.04 -8.95
CA LEU A 14 -4.88 45.17 -8.32
C LEU A 14 -3.98 46.21 -9.02
N LYS A 15 -4.03 46.24 -10.37
CA LYS A 15 -3.29 47.21 -11.19
C LYS A 15 -3.76 48.66 -11.02
N LYS A 16 -4.99 48.88 -10.53
CA LYS A 16 -5.56 50.21 -10.27
C LYS A 16 -5.19 50.76 -8.89
N VAL A 17 -4.68 49.91 -7.98
CA VAL A 17 -4.25 50.35 -6.65
C VAL A 17 -3.10 51.35 -6.82
N PRO A 18 -3.15 52.55 -6.23
CA PRO A 18 -2.04 53.51 -6.26
C PRO A 18 -0.75 52.92 -5.66
N GLU A 19 0.41 53.30 -6.20
CA GLU A 19 1.71 52.77 -5.75
C GLU A 19 1.96 52.99 -4.25
N ASN A 20 1.59 54.18 -3.76
CA ASN A 20 1.71 54.54 -2.34
C ASN A 20 0.75 53.77 -1.41
N GLN A 21 -0.14 52.93 -1.94
CA GLN A 21 -1.06 52.08 -1.16
C GLN A 21 -0.68 50.59 -1.21
N LEU A 22 0.35 50.20 -1.96
CA LEU A 22 0.72 48.79 -2.11
C LEU A 22 1.20 48.16 -0.80
N GLU A 23 1.93 48.91 0.02
CA GLU A 23 2.35 48.42 1.34
C GLU A 23 1.16 48.19 2.27
N ASP A 24 0.17 49.09 2.26
CA ASP A 24 -1.05 48.94 3.04
C ASP A 24 -1.85 47.70 2.60
N LEU A 25 -1.93 47.47 1.28
CA LEU A 25 -2.54 46.27 0.73
C LEU A 25 -1.80 45.00 1.18
N CYS A 26 -0.47 44.96 1.14
CA CYS A 26 0.32 43.82 1.63
C CYS A 26 0.06 43.54 3.12
N ARG A 27 -0.01 44.59 3.95
CA ARG A 27 -0.37 44.46 5.38
C ARG A 27 -1.77 43.89 5.57
N GLU A 28 -2.75 44.35 4.79
CA GLU A 28 -4.12 43.84 4.87
C GLU A 28 -4.23 42.39 4.40
N LEU A 29 -3.65 42.05 3.24
CA LEU A 29 -3.61 40.67 2.71
C LEU A 29 -3.01 39.71 3.73
N ARG A 30 -1.89 40.09 4.34
CA ARG A 30 -1.24 39.33 5.39
C ARG A 30 -2.16 39.10 6.59
N ARG A 31 -2.84 40.14 7.08
CA ARG A 31 -3.82 40.04 8.17
C ARG A 31 -4.98 39.10 7.84
N CYS A 32 -5.58 39.25 6.65
CA CYS A 32 -6.68 38.41 6.19
C CYS A 32 -6.24 36.94 6.05
N PHE A 33 -5.06 36.71 5.48
CA PHE A 33 -4.51 35.37 5.37
C PHE A 33 -4.28 34.74 6.75
N MET A 34 -3.68 35.46 7.69
CA MET A 34 -3.43 34.95 9.04
C MET A 34 -4.73 34.54 9.74
N LYS A 35 -5.77 35.38 9.68
CA LYS A 35 -7.09 35.04 10.24
C LYS A 35 -7.65 33.75 9.64
N ASN A 36 -7.63 33.63 8.30
CA ASN A 36 -8.13 32.42 7.64
C ASN A 36 -7.31 31.18 8.06
N ALA A 37 -5.99 31.28 8.09
CA ALA A 37 -5.12 30.15 8.43
C ALA A 37 -5.24 29.70 9.90
N GLU A 38 -5.59 30.61 10.82
CA GLU A 38 -5.91 30.26 12.21
C GLU A 38 -7.22 29.44 12.33
N GLU A 39 -8.18 29.69 11.45
CA GLU A 39 -9.48 28.99 11.44
C GLU A 39 -9.36 27.61 10.79
N VAL A 40 -8.69 27.50 9.64
CA VAL A 40 -8.73 26.28 8.80
C VAL A 40 -7.37 25.62 8.56
N GLY A 41 -6.31 26.13 9.17
CA GLY A 41 -4.97 25.60 9.00
C GLY A 41 -4.40 25.81 7.59
N GLY A 42 -3.41 24.99 7.22
CA GLY A 42 -2.78 25.04 5.89
C GLY A 42 -1.33 25.53 5.90
N HIS A 43 -0.76 25.69 4.70
CA HIS A 43 0.62 26.16 4.51
C HIS A 43 0.75 27.63 4.92
N PHE A 44 1.42 27.89 6.03
CA PHE A 44 1.36 29.18 6.72
C PHE A 44 2.60 30.03 6.46
N SER A 45 3.75 29.64 7.01
CA SER A 45 4.97 30.46 6.95
C SER A 45 5.50 30.68 5.53
N SER A 46 5.30 29.73 4.61
CA SER A 46 5.71 29.85 3.20
C SER A 46 4.95 30.96 2.48
N SER A 47 3.63 31.03 2.66
CA SER A 47 2.76 32.04 2.04
C SER A 47 2.97 33.44 2.62
N LEU A 48 3.31 33.55 3.92
CA LEU A 48 3.65 34.83 4.56
C LEU A 48 4.91 35.48 3.97
N GLY A 49 5.88 34.67 3.57
CA GLY A 49 7.16 35.15 3.05
C GLY A 49 7.10 35.75 1.64
N VAL A 50 6.00 35.53 0.90
CA VAL A 50 5.88 35.95 -0.52
C VAL A 50 4.74 36.92 -0.79
N VAL A 51 4.20 37.58 0.24
CA VAL A 51 3.09 38.54 0.09
C VAL A 51 3.46 39.66 -0.88
N GLU A 52 4.57 40.35 -0.62
CA GLU A 52 5.04 41.49 -1.42
C GLU A 52 5.38 41.05 -2.85
N LEU A 53 6.15 39.96 -2.99
CA LEU A 53 6.45 39.36 -4.29
C LEU A 53 5.19 39.06 -5.11
N THR A 54 4.18 38.45 -4.48
CA THR A 54 2.94 38.07 -5.16
C THR A 54 2.17 39.29 -5.65
N VAL A 55 2.07 40.33 -4.83
CA VAL A 55 1.41 41.59 -5.17
C VAL A 55 2.11 42.26 -6.35
N VAL A 56 3.43 42.38 -6.31
CA VAL A 56 4.21 42.98 -7.39
C VAL A 56 4.11 42.15 -8.68
N LEU A 57 4.20 40.81 -8.59
CA LEU A 57 4.07 39.94 -9.76
C LEU A 57 2.75 40.17 -10.50
N HIS A 58 1.62 40.20 -9.80
CA HIS A 58 0.30 40.42 -10.42
C HIS A 58 0.03 41.88 -10.80
N ARG A 59 0.86 42.82 -10.32
CA ARG A 59 0.84 44.21 -10.77
C ARG A 59 1.58 44.37 -12.10
N VAL A 60 2.79 43.80 -12.20
CA VAL A 60 3.68 43.91 -13.37
C VAL A 60 3.24 42.99 -14.51
N PHE A 61 2.85 41.75 -14.21
CA PHE A 61 2.46 40.74 -15.18
C PHE A 61 0.93 40.64 -15.30
N ASP A 62 0.46 40.27 -16.49
CA ASP A 62 -0.96 40.19 -16.83
C ASP A 62 -1.45 38.73 -16.79
N SER A 63 -1.59 38.15 -15.61
CA SER A 63 -2.10 36.78 -15.46
C SER A 63 -3.60 36.73 -15.85
N PRO A 64 -4.09 35.71 -16.60
CA PRO A 64 -3.39 34.49 -17.05
C PRO A 64 -2.76 34.58 -18.45
N LYS A 65 -2.74 35.77 -19.09
CA LYS A 65 -2.11 35.99 -20.39
C LYS A 65 -0.60 35.77 -20.28
N ASP A 66 0.05 36.49 -19.36
CA ASP A 66 1.43 36.22 -18.95
C ASP A 66 1.48 34.89 -18.18
N ARG A 67 2.48 34.07 -18.50
CA ARG A 67 2.63 32.72 -17.98
C ARG A 67 3.37 32.75 -16.64
N ILE A 68 2.64 32.69 -15.53
CA ILE A 68 3.18 32.65 -14.18
C ILE A 68 3.01 31.26 -13.57
N ILE A 69 4.11 30.63 -13.17
CA ILE A 69 4.14 29.31 -12.53
C ILE A 69 4.75 29.40 -11.13
N TRP A 70 4.18 28.69 -10.16
CA TRP A 70 4.74 28.57 -8.82
C TRP A 70 5.18 27.12 -8.60
N ASP A 71 6.44 26.92 -8.26
CA ASP A 71 6.95 25.60 -7.89
C ASP A 71 6.31 25.11 -6.59
N ILE A 72 5.90 23.84 -6.52
CA ILE A 72 5.07 23.22 -5.47
C ILE A 72 3.67 23.85 -5.33
N GLY A 73 3.55 25.18 -5.29
CA GLY A 73 2.28 25.90 -5.13
C GLY A 73 1.81 26.08 -3.68
N HIS A 74 2.54 25.56 -2.68
CA HIS A 74 2.23 25.68 -1.25
C HIS A 74 2.36 27.12 -0.72
N GLN A 75 3.20 27.95 -1.34
CA GLN A 75 3.35 29.38 -1.10
C GLN A 75 2.32 30.24 -1.89
N GLY A 76 1.43 29.59 -2.64
CA GLY A 76 0.49 30.25 -3.56
C GLY A 76 -0.79 30.78 -2.93
N TYR A 77 -0.93 30.87 -1.60
CA TYR A 77 -2.22 31.25 -0.99
C TYR A 77 -2.55 32.72 -1.27
N ILE A 78 -1.55 33.61 -1.18
CA ILE A 78 -1.71 35.01 -1.58
C ILE A 78 -2.04 35.11 -3.06
N HIS A 79 -1.43 34.26 -3.90
CA HIS A 79 -1.75 34.19 -5.33
C HIS A 79 -3.23 33.86 -5.53
N LYS A 80 -3.80 32.88 -4.78
CA LYS A 80 -5.24 32.58 -4.83
C LYS A 80 -6.09 33.78 -4.41
N MET A 81 -5.73 34.47 -3.34
CA MET A 81 -6.44 35.64 -2.84
C MET A 81 -6.54 36.75 -3.89
N VAL A 82 -5.42 37.11 -4.53
CA VAL A 82 -5.37 38.21 -5.51
C VAL A 82 -5.89 37.83 -6.91
N THR A 83 -6.21 36.56 -7.13
CA THR A 83 -6.77 36.03 -8.38
C THR A 83 -8.22 35.56 -8.22
N GLY A 84 -8.98 36.30 -7.40
CA GLY A 84 -10.44 36.16 -7.32
C GLY A 84 -10.96 35.04 -6.42
N ARG A 85 -10.13 34.43 -5.55
CA ARG A 85 -10.54 33.34 -4.65
C ARG A 85 -10.52 33.71 -3.16
N MET A 86 -10.41 35.00 -2.84
CA MET A 86 -10.28 35.48 -1.45
C MET A 86 -11.46 35.06 -0.56
N ASP A 87 -12.68 35.11 -1.08
CA ASP A 87 -13.93 34.74 -0.40
C ASP A 87 -14.01 33.25 -0.08
N ARG A 88 -13.30 32.40 -0.82
CA ARG A 88 -13.27 30.94 -0.66
C ARG A 88 -12.11 30.42 0.20
N MET A 89 -11.23 31.30 0.68
CA MET A 89 -10.04 30.88 1.45
C MET A 89 -10.37 30.11 2.74
N HIS A 90 -11.55 30.35 3.32
CA HIS A 90 -12.07 29.59 4.47
C HIS A 90 -12.42 28.12 4.16
N THR A 91 -12.27 27.67 2.91
CA THR A 91 -12.50 26.28 2.48
C THR A 91 -11.20 25.54 2.14
N ILE A 92 -10.04 26.18 2.30
CA ILE A 92 -8.77 25.60 1.81
C ILE A 92 -8.43 24.28 2.50
N ARG A 93 -8.01 23.28 1.72
CA ARG A 93 -7.69 21.89 2.12
C ARG A 93 -8.86 21.05 2.64
N GLN A 94 -10.07 21.60 2.70
CA GLN A 94 -11.28 20.88 3.11
C GLN A 94 -11.94 20.17 1.93
N GLY A 95 -12.67 19.09 2.18
CA GLY A 95 -13.40 18.36 1.13
C GLY A 95 -14.32 19.30 0.32
N GLY A 96 -14.17 19.28 -1.02
CA GLY A 96 -14.94 20.14 -1.93
C GLY A 96 -14.52 21.63 -1.94
N GLY A 97 -13.51 22.01 -1.16
CA GLY A 97 -13.00 23.38 -1.03
C GLY A 97 -11.87 23.73 -2.01
N LEU A 98 -11.10 24.76 -1.66
CA LEU A 98 -9.88 25.13 -2.39
C LEU A 98 -8.74 24.17 -2.08
N SER A 99 -7.92 23.84 -3.08
CA SER A 99 -6.70 23.06 -2.87
C SER A 99 -5.66 23.82 -2.05
N GLY A 100 -4.91 23.10 -1.21
CA GLY A 100 -3.72 23.63 -0.54
C GLY A 100 -2.52 23.88 -1.47
N PHE A 101 -2.70 23.65 -2.77
CA PHE A 101 -1.74 23.84 -3.86
C PHE A 101 -2.44 24.47 -5.07
N LEU A 102 -1.69 24.97 -6.05
CA LEU A 102 -2.25 25.50 -7.29
C LEU A 102 -2.74 24.38 -8.21
N ARG A 103 -3.92 24.55 -8.83
CA ARG A 103 -4.55 23.54 -9.69
C ARG A 103 -5.18 24.16 -10.93
N ARG A 104 -4.83 23.64 -12.10
CA ARG A 104 -5.27 24.15 -13.41
C ARG A 104 -6.79 24.26 -13.56
N TYR A 105 -7.54 23.30 -13.04
CA TYR A 105 -9.00 23.31 -13.13
C TYR A 105 -9.67 24.14 -12.02
N GLU A 106 -8.92 24.63 -11.03
CA GLU A 106 -9.45 25.50 -9.97
C GLU A 106 -9.47 26.97 -10.41
N SER A 107 -8.49 27.38 -11.24
CA SER A 107 -8.38 28.76 -11.74
C SER A 107 -7.53 28.82 -13.02
N PRO A 108 -7.88 29.67 -14.01
CA PRO A 108 -7.03 29.91 -15.17
C PRO A 108 -5.66 30.53 -14.81
N HIS A 109 -5.53 31.11 -13.62
CA HIS A 109 -4.28 31.66 -13.11
C HIS A 109 -3.30 30.59 -12.60
N ASP A 110 -3.80 29.37 -12.33
CA ASP A 110 -3.01 28.24 -11.83
C ASP A 110 -2.47 27.42 -13.03
N LEU A 111 -1.61 28.02 -13.85
CA LEU A 111 -1.24 27.50 -15.18
C LEU A 111 -0.64 26.08 -15.18
N PHE A 112 0.09 25.74 -14.12
CA PHE A 112 0.66 24.40 -13.94
C PHE A 112 0.37 23.93 -12.51
N GLY A 113 -0.21 22.73 -12.39
CA GLY A 113 -0.54 22.15 -11.10
C GLY A 113 0.67 21.43 -10.54
N ALA A 114 1.39 22.06 -9.64
CA ALA A 114 2.48 21.43 -8.91
C ALA A 114 2.01 21.01 -7.51
N GLY A 115 2.61 19.95 -7.00
CA GLY A 115 2.51 19.48 -5.62
C GLY A 115 3.86 18.88 -5.23
N HIS A 116 4.41 18.03 -6.11
CA HIS A 116 5.84 17.73 -6.10
C HIS A 116 6.64 18.97 -6.55
N SER A 117 7.86 19.08 -6.04
CA SER A 117 8.78 20.20 -6.31
C SER A 117 9.53 20.06 -7.63
N SER A 118 10.29 21.09 -7.97
CA SER A 118 11.32 21.10 -9.02
C SER A 118 10.77 20.94 -10.43
N THR A 119 9.47 21.22 -10.64
CA THR A 119 8.78 21.04 -11.92
C THR A 119 8.60 22.35 -12.68
N SER A 120 8.67 23.49 -12.00
CA SER A 120 8.26 24.80 -12.55
C SER A 120 9.09 25.26 -13.74
N ILE A 121 10.42 25.12 -13.70
CA ILE A 121 11.32 25.56 -14.78
C ILE A 121 11.05 24.76 -16.06
N GLY A 122 10.99 23.43 -15.95
CA GLY A 122 10.70 22.54 -17.09
C GLY A 122 9.30 22.77 -17.65
N ALA A 123 8.31 22.97 -16.79
CA ALA A 123 6.94 23.29 -17.20
C ALA A 123 6.87 24.65 -17.93
N LEU A 124 7.54 25.68 -17.39
CA LEU A 124 7.59 27.01 -18.01
C LEU A 124 8.24 26.95 -19.38
N GLN A 125 9.35 26.21 -19.49
CA GLN A 125 10.06 25.97 -20.74
C GLN A 125 9.16 25.32 -21.79
N GLY A 126 8.45 24.24 -21.42
CA GLY A 126 7.51 23.57 -22.32
C GLY A 126 6.35 24.47 -22.75
N ILE A 127 5.83 25.30 -21.84
CA ILE A 127 4.79 26.28 -22.15
C ILE A 127 5.31 27.36 -23.12
N TYR A 128 6.53 27.85 -22.92
CA TYR A 128 7.15 28.81 -23.84
C TYR A 128 7.29 28.23 -25.25
N GLU A 129 7.89 27.04 -25.39
CA GLU A 129 8.07 26.42 -26.71
C GLU A 129 6.72 26.08 -27.38
N GLY A 130 5.73 25.63 -26.60
CA GLY A 130 4.37 25.41 -27.09
C GLY A 130 3.73 26.71 -27.61
N ASP A 131 3.89 27.81 -26.89
CA ASP A 131 3.42 29.13 -27.30
C ASP A 131 4.23 29.67 -28.52
N VAL A 132 5.50 29.29 -28.68
CA VAL A 132 6.31 29.60 -29.88
C VAL A 132 5.72 28.91 -31.10
N VAL A 133 5.55 27.59 -31.04
CA VAL A 133 5.01 26.76 -32.13
C VAL A 133 3.60 27.21 -32.53
N THR A 134 2.77 27.62 -31.57
CA THR A 134 1.40 28.07 -31.82
C THR A 134 1.29 29.56 -32.15
N GLY A 135 2.41 30.29 -32.19
CA GLY A 135 2.45 31.73 -32.46
C GLY A 135 1.91 32.63 -31.34
N GLN A 136 1.54 32.06 -30.18
CA GLN A 136 0.97 32.80 -29.06
C GLN A 136 2.03 33.51 -28.19
N HIS A 137 3.31 33.21 -28.40
CA HIS A 137 4.40 33.78 -27.60
C HIS A 137 4.64 35.27 -27.77
N GLN A 138 4.16 35.86 -28.87
CA GLN A 138 4.56 37.21 -29.29
C GLN A 138 4.20 38.30 -28.28
N ASP A 139 3.20 38.09 -27.44
CA ASP A 139 2.70 39.09 -26.49
C ASP A 139 2.52 38.49 -25.09
N ARG A 140 3.50 37.68 -24.64
CA ARG A 140 3.47 37.04 -23.33
C ARG A 140 4.82 37.12 -22.65
N SER A 141 4.80 37.26 -21.33
CA SER A 141 5.95 37.01 -20.47
C SER A 141 5.86 35.63 -19.83
N TYR A 142 7.02 35.07 -19.47
CA TYR A 142 7.15 33.73 -18.92
C TYR A 142 7.95 33.81 -17.63
N VAL A 143 7.30 33.51 -16.51
CA VAL A 143 7.85 33.67 -15.17
C VAL A 143 7.57 32.43 -14.34
N CYS A 144 8.58 31.91 -13.65
CA CYS A 144 8.37 30.93 -12.59
C CYS A 144 8.98 31.39 -11.27
N VAL A 145 8.31 31.08 -10.16
CA VAL A 145 8.81 31.28 -8.80
C VAL A 145 9.20 29.92 -8.23
N ILE A 146 10.48 29.75 -7.92
CA ILE A 146 11.04 28.50 -7.37
C ILE A 146 11.76 28.79 -6.06
N GLY A 147 11.50 27.98 -5.03
CA GLY A 147 12.16 28.12 -3.72
C GLY A 147 13.58 27.56 -3.73
N ASP A 148 14.40 28.01 -2.79
CA ASP A 148 15.77 27.53 -2.55
C ASP A 148 15.87 26.01 -2.46
N GLY A 149 15.03 25.39 -1.63
CA GLY A 149 14.99 23.93 -1.51
C GLY A 149 14.53 23.20 -2.77
N SER A 150 13.70 23.82 -3.62
CA SER A 150 13.22 23.19 -4.86
C SER A 150 14.22 23.29 -6.01
N LEU A 151 15.10 24.29 -6.00
CA LEU A 151 16.16 24.39 -7.00
C LEU A 151 17.23 23.29 -6.83
N THR A 152 17.31 22.62 -5.68
CA THR A 152 18.23 21.50 -5.46
C THR A 152 17.83 20.23 -6.22
N GLY A 153 16.59 20.12 -6.69
CA GLY A 153 16.12 18.93 -7.39
C GLY A 153 16.76 18.78 -8.76
N GLY A 154 17.17 17.56 -9.10
CA GLY A 154 17.84 17.23 -10.37
C GLY A 154 17.08 17.74 -11.60
N MET A 155 15.76 17.56 -11.63
CA MET A 155 14.91 18.04 -12.72
C MET A 155 14.92 19.56 -12.90
N ALA A 156 15.02 20.34 -11.82
CA ALA A 156 15.12 21.79 -11.92
C ALA A 156 16.47 22.19 -12.54
N MET A 157 17.54 21.50 -12.17
CA MET A 157 18.89 21.71 -12.71
C MET A 157 19.00 21.32 -14.19
N GLU A 158 18.44 20.17 -14.57
CA GLU A 158 18.35 19.73 -15.97
C GLU A 158 17.57 20.74 -16.81
N ALA A 159 16.41 21.19 -16.31
CA ALA A 159 15.58 22.16 -17.00
C ALA A 159 16.30 23.51 -17.14
N LEU A 160 16.97 24.00 -16.09
CA LEU A 160 17.76 25.23 -16.14
C LEU A 160 18.86 25.12 -17.21
N ASN A 161 19.61 24.02 -17.23
CA ASN A 161 20.63 23.77 -18.24
C ASN A 161 20.05 23.77 -19.67
N TYR A 162 18.90 23.11 -19.85
CA TYR A 162 18.23 23.08 -21.14
C TYR A 162 17.77 24.47 -21.58
N THR A 163 17.13 25.26 -20.70
CA THR A 163 16.67 26.63 -21.01
C THR A 163 17.79 27.54 -21.53
N CYS A 164 19.03 27.34 -21.07
CA CYS A 164 20.20 28.06 -21.56
C CYS A 164 20.57 27.64 -22.98
N THR A 165 20.57 26.33 -23.24
CA THR A 165 20.95 25.75 -24.54
C THR A 165 20.06 26.28 -25.67
N ILE A 166 18.75 26.37 -25.42
CA ILE A 166 17.78 26.85 -26.40
C ILE A 166 17.47 28.35 -26.27
N LYS A 167 18.19 29.05 -25.38
CA LYS A 167 18.17 30.52 -25.25
C LYS A 167 16.77 31.09 -25.00
N SER A 168 15.96 30.39 -24.20
CA SER A 168 14.58 30.80 -23.94
C SER A 168 14.51 32.06 -23.07
N PRO A 169 13.73 33.09 -23.46
CA PRO A 169 13.61 34.36 -22.75
C PRO A 169 12.65 34.26 -21.56
N VAL A 170 13.01 33.43 -20.59
CA VAL A 170 12.21 33.17 -19.38
C VAL A 170 12.81 33.82 -18.14
N LEU A 171 11.95 34.23 -17.21
CA LEU A 171 12.33 34.75 -15.89
C LEU A 171 12.13 33.68 -14.82
N ILE A 172 13.21 33.32 -14.13
CA ILE A 172 13.22 32.40 -13.00
C ILE A 172 13.47 33.24 -11.75
N ILE A 173 12.46 33.36 -10.90
CA ILE A 173 12.57 34.04 -9.61
C ILE A 173 12.96 32.98 -8.57
N TYR A 174 14.22 33.04 -8.13
CA TYR A 174 14.77 32.20 -7.08
C TYR A 174 14.45 32.82 -5.71
N ASN A 175 13.45 32.25 -5.05
CA ASN A 175 12.97 32.68 -3.74
C ASN A 175 13.77 32.02 -2.61
N ASP A 176 14.80 32.73 -2.14
CA ASP A 176 15.70 32.28 -1.09
C ASP A 176 15.22 32.76 0.28
N ASN A 177 14.72 31.81 1.09
CA ASN A 177 14.42 32.06 2.50
C ASN A 177 15.31 31.25 3.45
N GLU A 178 16.39 30.67 2.90
CA GLU A 178 17.34 29.82 3.61
C GLU A 178 16.67 28.60 4.31
N GLN A 179 15.54 28.11 3.80
CA GLN A 179 14.81 26.95 4.35
C GLN A 179 14.11 26.10 3.27
N SER A 180 14.48 24.83 3.14
CA SER A 180 13.89 23.87 2.20
C SER A 180 12.60 23.19 2.71
N SER A 181 12.53 22.75 3.98
CA SER A 181 11.34 22.16 4.63
C SER A 181 11.49 22.04 6.17
N LEU A 182 10.53 21.38 6.86
CA LEU A 182 10.51 21.09 8.31
C LEU A 182 11.84 20.49 8.84
N PRO A 183 12.25 20.86 10.07
CA PRO A 183 13.30 21.85 10.28
C PRO A 183 14.56 21.65 9.42
N THR A 184 14.81 22.58 8.50
CA THR A 184 16.18 23.02 8.18
C THR A 184 16.78 23.51 9.50
N GLY A 185 17.66 22.71 10.09
CA GLY A 185 18.04 22.83 11.49
C GLY A 185 18.52 21.54 12.13
N MET A 186 18.45 20.41 11.42
CA MET A 186 18.93 19.12 11.92
C MET A 186 20.45 19.05 11.97
N PRO A 187 21.05 18.62 13.08
CA PRO A 187 22.44 18.17 13.07
C PRO A 187 22.55 16.96 12.13
N ALA A 188 23.01 17.18 10.90
CA ALA A 188 23.44 16.14 9.96
C ALA A 188 24.95 16.32 9.72
N LYS A 189 25.61 15.33 9.13
CA LYS A 189 27.06 15.35 8.88
C LYS A 189 27.51 16.61 8.12
N ASN A 190 26.63 17.21 7.33
CA ASN A 190 26.89 18.39 6.50
C ASN A 190 26.42 19.72 7.13
N GLY A 191 26.02 19.71 8.40
CA GLY A 191 25.48 20.89 9.09
C GLY A 191 23.95 20.97 9.04
N THR A 192 23.41 22.09 9.53
CA THR A 192 21.98 22.32 9.77
C THR A 192 21.31 23.22 8.74
N GLY A 193 22.09 23.86 7.85
CA GLY A 193 21.59 24.76 6.82
C GLY A 193 21.00 24.05 5.60
N PRO A 194 20.18 24.73 4.78
CA PRO A 194 19.68 24.18 3.53
C PRO A 194 20.84 23.85 2.58
N ILE A 195 20.66 22.80 1.77
CA ILE A 195 21.54 22.57 0.63
C ILE A 195 21.24 23.63 -0.42
N VAL A 196 22.27 24.35 -0.85
CA VAL A 196 22.19 25.38 -1.88
C VAL A 196 22.91 24.86 -3.13
N PRO A 197 22.34 25.02 -4.33
CA PRO A 197 23.04 24.66 -5.56
C PRO A 197 24.41 25.36 -5.63
N TYR A 198 25.46 24.64 -6.04
CA TYR A 198 26.85 25.11 -5.96
C TYR A 198 27.06 26.53 -6.54
N PHE A 199 26.44 26.83 -7.69
CA PHE A 199 26.54 28.13 -8.36
C PHE A 199 25.81 29.28 -7.64
N MET A 200 24.95 28.98 -6.66
CA MET A 200 24.23 29.97 -5.85
C MET A 200 24.90 30.24 -4.50
N VAL A 201 25.92 29.47 -4.10
CA VAL A 201 26.54 29.56 -2.76
C VAL A 201 27.08 30.97 -2.47
N GLU A 202 27.81 31.56 -3.43
CA GLU A 202 28.34 32.92 -3.25
C GLU A 202 27.24 33.98 -3.20
N ASN A 203 26.22 33.87 -4.06
CA ASN A 203 25.12 34.83 -4.11
C ASN A 203 24.22 34.76 -2.86
N SER A 204 23.99 33.57 -2.33
CA SER A 204 23.22 33.32 -1.09
C SER A 204 23.81 34.03 0.12
N ARG A 205 25.12 34.32 0.12
CA ARG A 205 25.80 35.04 1.22
C ARG A 205 25.79 36.56 1.07
N LYS A 206 25.44 37.10 -0.09
CA LYS A 206 25.45 38.55 -0.34
C LYS A 206 24.30 39.25 0.38
N ALA A 207 24.53 40.51 0.75
CA ALA A 207 23.47 41.39 1.24
C ALA A 207 22.55 41.80 0.07
N PRO A 208 21.25 42.05 0.32
CA PRO A 208 20.33 42.55 -0.69
C PRO A 208 20.80 43.86 -1.32
N MET A 209 20.68 43.94 -2.64
CA MET A 209 20.96 45.12 -3.47
C MET A 209 19.69 45.93 -3.69
N THR A 210 19.86 47.21 -4.02
CA THR A 210 18.77 48.09 -4.50
C THR A 210 18.34 47.73 -5.92
N GLY A 211 17.13 48.14 -6.32
CA GLY A 211 16.64 47.90 -7.68
C GLY A 211 17.57 48.44 -8.77
N GLN A 212 18.09 49.65 -8.57
CA GLN A 212 19.00 50.31 -9.51
C GLN A 212 20.35 49.58 -9.64
N GLU A 213 20.89 49.02 -8.55
CA GLU A 213 22.13 48.23 -8.59
C GLU A 213 21.92 46.93 -9.37
N VAL A 214 20.78 46.27 -9.21
CA VAL A 214 20.43 45.05 -9.98
C VAL A 214 20.27 45.36 -11.46
N ILE A 215 19.62 46.48 -11.82
CA ILE A 215 19.52 46.93 -13.21
C ILE A 215 20.92 47.25 -13.77
N THR A 216 21.79 47.86 -12.98
CA THR A 216 23.18 48.14 -13.37
C THR A 216 23.99 46.86 -13.59
N GLN A 217 23.77 45.83 -12.74
CA GLN A 217 24.35 44.50 -12.92
C GLN A 217 23.88 43.86 -14.24
N PHE A 218 22.58 43.95 -14.53
CA PHE A 218 22.03 43.49 -15.80
C PHE A 218 22.72 44.14 -17.00
N GLU A 219 22.79 45.48 -17.06
CA GLU A 219 23.35 46.18 -18.22
C GLU A 219 24.85 45.88 -18.43
N LYS A 220 25.59 45.62 -17.35
CA LYS A 220 27.01 45.20 -17.45
C LYS A 220 27.16 43.78 -17.99
N SER A 221 26.28 42.87 -17.55
CA SER A 221 26.41 41.44 -17.84
C SER A 221 25.56 40.96 -19.03
N ARG A 222 24.68 41.80 -19.59
CA ARG A 222 23.71 41.39 -20.63
C ARG A 222 24.33 40.76 -21.87
N ASN A 223 25.55 41.15 -22.23
CA ASN A 223 26.30 40.64 -23.39
C ASN A 223 27.46 39.71 -23.00
N GLN A 224 27.55 39.30 -21.72
CA GLN A 224 28.58 38.38 -21.22
C GLN A 224 27.99 36.97 -21.05
N HIS A 225 28.80 35.95 -21.35
CA HIS A 225 28.48 34.53 -21.10
C HIS A 225 27.07 34.13 -21.55
N GLU A 226 26.75 34.37 -22.83
CA GLU A 226 25.40 34.17 -23.38
C GLU A 226 24.87 32.73 -23.27
N ASP A 227 25.76 31.75 -23.11
CA ASP A 227 25.42 30.33 -22.98
C ASP A 227 25.09 29.92 -21.52
N THR A 228 25.05 30.87 -20.60
CA THR A 228 24.68 30.66 -19.19
C THR A 228 23.49 31.55 -18.78
N PRO A 229 22.74 31.17 -17.73
CA PRO A 229 21.68 32.04 -17.21
C PRO A 229 22.28 33.37 -16.73
N LEU A 230 21.55 34.46 -16.95
CA LEU A 230 21.92 35.73 -16.35
C LEU A 230 21.46 35.76 -14.88
N PHE A 231 22.40 35.61 -13.96
CA PHE A 231 22.15 35.70 -12.52
C PHE A 231 22.17 37.15 -12.03
N LEU A 232 21.10 37.56 -11.36
CA LEU A 232 20.90 38.93 -10.85
C LEU A 232 20.53 38.91 -9.37
N GLY A 233 20.93 39.95 -8.63
CA GLY A 233 20.65 40.09 -7.20
C GLY A 233 21.78 39.58 -6.29
N PRO A 234 21.49 39.31 -5.01
CA PRO A 234 20.16 39.24 -4.40
C PRO A 234 19.48 40.60 -4.24
N ILE A 235 18.14 40.65 -4.30
CA ILE A 235 17.29 41.80 -3.94
C ILE A 235 16.42 41.44 -2.73
N ASP A 236 16.00 42.44 -1.96
CA ASP A 236 15.06 42.25 -0.85
C ASP A 236 13.66 41.93 -1.37
N GLY A 237 13.18 40.71 -1.11
CA GLY A 237 11.87 40.21 -1.52
C GLY A 237 10.68 40.81 -0.76
N HIS A 238 10.94 41.67 0.23
CA HIS A 238 9.91 42.44 0.94
C HIS A 238 9.90 43.92 0.58
N ASN A 239 10.82 44.38 -0.28
CA ASN A 239 10.84 45.76 -0.76
C ASN A 239 10.02 45.91 -2.06
N ILE A 240 8.79 46.39 -1.93
CA ILE A 240 7.84 46.52 -3.05
C ILE A 240 8.40 47.43 -4.16
N GLN A 241 9.05 48.53 -3.79
CA GLN A 241 9.59 49.49 -4.75
C GLN A 241 10.69 48.83 -5.61
N HIS A 242 11.71 48.26 -4.96
CA HIS A 242 12.81 47.64 -5.69
C HIS A 242 12.33 46.46 -6.55
N LEU A 243 11.41 45.63 -6.03
CA LEU A 243 10.83 44.52 -6.79
C LEU A 243 10.08 45.02 -8.03
N THR A 244 9.30 46.09 -7.90
CA THR A 244 8.53 46.68 -9.01
C THR A 244 9.48 47.19 -10.09
N GLU A 245 10.48 48.01 -9.70
CA GLU A 245 11.49 48.55 -10.61
C GLU A 245 12.19 47.46 -11.43
N VAL A 246 12.67 46.41 -10.74
CA VAL A 246 13.41 45.31 -11.39
C VAL A 246 12.50 44.46 -12.27
N LEU A 247 11.32 44.06 -11.79
CA LEU A 247 10.42 43.18 -12.54
C LEU A 247 9.85 43.88 -13.77
N GLU A 248 9.50 45.17 -13.71
CA GLU A 248 9.11 45.95 -14.88
C GLU A 248 10.24 46.06 -15.90
N TYR A 249 11.45 46.34 -15.42
CA TYR A 249 12.62 46.40 -16.27
C TYR A 249 12.87 45.06 -16.97
N LEU A 250 12.90 43.95 -16.24
CA LEU A 250 13.11 42.61 -16.80
C LEU A 250 11.99 42.20 -17.75
N LYS A 251 10.72 42.51 -17.42
CA LYS A 251 9.59 42.29 -18.33
C LYS A 251 9.84 42.96 -19.68
N ARG A 252 10.27 44.23 -19.69
CA ARG A 252 10.59 44.95 -20.94
C ARG A 252 11.73 44.29 -21.72
N GLN A 253 12.79 43.85 -21.04
CA GLN A 253 13.94 43.23 -21.72
C GLN A 253 13.63 41.84 -22.31
N LEU A 254 12.86 41.01 -21.60
CA LEU A 254 12.53 39.65 -22.01
C LEU A 254 11.40 39.59 -23.06
N SER A 255 10.47 40.56 -23.05
CA SER A 255 9.37 40.64 -24.03
C SER A 255 9.70 41.48 -25.28
N ALA A 256 10.85 42.15 -25.31
CA ALA A 256 11.25 42.98 -26.44
C ALA A 256 11.47 42.13 -27.71
N ARG A 257 10.81 42.54 -28.80
CA ARG A 257 10.75 41.80 -30.07
C ARG A 257 11.87 42.11 -31.06
N ASN A 258 12.65 43.16 -30.81
CA ASN A 258 13.75 43.55 -31.69
C ASN A 258 15.03 42.77 -31.33
N GLU A 259 16.09 42.96 -32.11
CA GLU A 259 17.41 42.34 -31.83
C GLU A 259 18.00 42.75 -30.47
N LYS A 260 17.43 43.76 -29.79
CA LYS A 260 17.85 44.21 -28.45
C LYS A 260 17.14 43.48 -27.30
N GLY A 261 16.14 42.64 -27.57
CA GLY A 261 15.52 41.79 -26.56
C GLY A 261 16.46 40.72 -26.04
N LEU A 262 16.35 40.37 -24.76
CA LEU A 262 17.21 39.37 -24.15
C LEU A 262 16.75 37.96 -24.55
N LYS A 263 17.59 37.24 -25.30
CA LYS A 263 17.37 35.86 -25.73
C LYS A 263 18.16 34.88 -24.85
N ARG A 264 17.84 34.84 -23.56
CA ARG A 264 18.38 33.86 -22.60
C ARG A 264 17.60 33.89 -21.29
N PRO A 265 17.64 32.82 -20.47
CA PRO A 265 16.99 32.82 -19.17
C PRO A 265 17.66 33.79 -18.20
N VAL A 266 16.85 34.41 -17.35
CA VAL A 266 17.29 35.25 -16.23
C VAL A 266 16.94 34.56 -14.93
N VAL A 267 17.90 34.43 -14.02
CA VAL A 267 17.67 34.00 -12.64
C VAL A 267 17.75 35.22 -11.73
N LEU A 268 16.60 35.72 -11.28
CA LEU A 268 16.51 36.80 -10.30
C LEU A 268 16.47 36.20 -8.89
N HIS A 269 17.56 36.40 -8.14
CA HIS A 269 17.64 35.99 -6.75
C HIS A 269 16.96 37.02 -5.85
N ILE A 270 15.92 36.60 -5.14
CA ILE A 270 15.27 37.40 -4.10
C ILE A 270 15.51 36.75 -2.74
N LYS A 271 15.69 37.57 -1.70
CA LYS A 271 15.76 37.11 -0.31
C LYS A 271 14.46 37.40 0.42
N THR A 272 13.83 36.39 1.00
CA THR A 272 12.59 36.53 1.78
C THR A 272 12.75 35.94 3.17
N VAL A 273 11.84 36.29 4.07
CA VAL A 273 11.77 35.78 5.43
C VAL A 273 10.54 34.88 5.56
N LYS A 274 10.76 33.60 5.82
CA LYS A 274 9.66 32.66 6.06
C LYS A 274 8.91 33.05 7.33
N GLY A 275 7.58 33.18 7.25
CA GLY A 275 6.77 33.65 8.38
C GLY A 275 6.73 35.17 8.56
N MET A 276 7.22 35.96 7.59
CA MET A 276 7.28 37.42 7.67
C MET A 276 5.96 38.06 8.16
N GLY A 277 6.07 38.92 9.18
CA GLY A 277 4.97 39.64 9.79
C GLY A 277 4.14 38.86 10.81
N CYS A 278 4.60 37.67 11.24
CA CYS A 278 4.03 36.93 12.37
C CYS A 278 5.14 36.54 13.36
N GLU A 279 5.16 37.17 14.54
CA GLU A 279 6.20 36.97 15.57
C GLU A 279 6.36 35.48 15.94
N LYS A 280 5.26 34.77 16.17
CA LYS A 280 5.28 33.33 16.46
C LYS A 280 5.91 32.52 15.32
N ALA A 281 5.63 32.88 14.07
CA ALA A 281 6.18 32.19 12.90
C ALA A 281 7.66 32.49 12.68
N LEU A 282 8.13 33.69 13.07
CA LEU A 282 9.53 34.07 13.03
C LEU A 282 10.35 33.34 14.12
N GLU A 283 9.79 33.15 15.31
CA GLU A 283 10.45 32.43 16.42
C GLU A 283 10.51 30.91 16.19
N ALA A 284 9.55 30.35 15.45
CA ALA A 284 9.47 28.91 15.20
C ALA A 284 9.00 28.55 13.78
N PRO A 285 9.74 28.96 12.72
CA PRO A 285 9.32 28.76 11.33
C PRO A 285 9.13 27.28 10.99
N ASN A 286 9.90 26.41 11.67
CA ASN A 286 9.84 24.96 11.55
C ASN A 286 8.59 24.34 12.22
N ARG A 287 8.08 24.93 13.30
CA ARG A 287 6.85 24.44 13.96
C ARG A 287 5.59 24.96 13.30
N LEU A 288 5.68 26.11 12.61
CA LEU A 288 4.56 26.80 11.98
C LEU A 288 4.57 26.75 10.45
N HIS A 289 5.35 25.84 9.85
CA HIS A 289 5.32 25.60 8.40
C HIS A 289 3.89 25.33 7.89
N SER A 290 3.12 24.54 8.65
CA SER A 290 1.69 24.37 8.47
C SER A 290 0.94 24.51 9.78
N LEU A 291 -0.19 25.22 9.78
CA LEU A 291 -1.12 25.26 10.91
C LEU A 291 -2.08 24.06 10.84
N LYS A 292 -2.33 23.43 12.00
CA LYS A 292 -3.40 22.45 12.16
C LYS A 292 -4.70 23.19 12.49
N VAL A 293 -5.83 22.69 11.97
CA VAL A 293 -7.17 23.17 12.36
C VAL A 293 -7.32 22.98 13.86
N LYS A 294 -7.78 24.01 14.59
CA LYS A 294 -8.30 23.83 15.95
C LYS A 294 -9.64 23.09 15.87
N THR A 295 -9.60 21.78 15.68
CA THR A 295 -10.79 20.96 15.94
C THR A 295 -11.09 21.07 17.42
N SER A 296 -12.37 21.19 17.80
CA SER A 296 -12.80 20.93 19.16
C SER A 296 -12.33 19.52 19.52
N GLU A 297 -11.20 19.42 20.20
CA GLU A 297 -10.68 18.13 20.67
C GLU A 297 -11.81 17.50 21.48
N LYS A 298 -12.27 16.31 21.08
CA LYS A 298 -13.01 15.47 22.03
C LYS A 298 -12.08 15.38 23.25
N PRO A 299 -12.56 15.71 24.47
CA PRO A 299 -11.71 15.70 25.64
C PRO A 299 -11.04 14.33 25.73
N VAL A 300 -9.71 14.32 25.67
CA VAL A 300 -8.91 13.12 25.91
C VAL A 300 -9.22 12.72 27.36
N PRO A 301 -9.66 11.48 27.63
CA PRO A 301 -9.90 11.04 29.00
C PRO A 301 -8.65 11.30 29.84
N GLU A 302 -8.80 12.01 30.96
CA GLU A 302 -7.71 12.27 31.91
C GLU A 302 -7.05 10.93 32.29
N GLY A 303 -5.74 10.80 32.03
CA GLY A 303 -4.96 9.61 32.34
C GLY A 303 -4.62 8.69 31.15
N SER A 304 -5.11 8.96 29.94
CA SER A 304 -4.69 8.22 28.73
C SER A 304 -3.44 8.85 28.10
N ALA A 305 -2.39 8.04 27.87
CA ALA A 305 -1.21 8.50 27.15
C ALA A 305 -1.57 8.84 25.69
N PRO A 306 -0.99 9.89 25.08
CA PRO A 306 -1.27 10.24 23.70
C PRO A 306 -0.86 9.09 22.76
N SER A 307 -1.74 8.74 21.81
CA SER A 307 -1.46 7.69 20.83
C SER A 307 -0.28 8.08 19.92
N LYS A 308 0.67 7.16 19.73
CA LYS A 308 1.85 7.37 18.88
C LYS A 308 1.48 7.30 17.40
N THR A 309 2.24 8.01 16.57
CA THR A 309 2.18 7.88 15.11
C THR A 309 3.07 6.74 14.59
N PHE A 310 2.78 6.24 13.39
CA PHE A 310 3.66 5.27 12.72
C PHE A 310 5.09 5.80 12.57
N SER A 311 5.27 7.07 12.16
CA SER A 311 6.60 7.69 12.05
C SER A 311 7.35 7.73 13.38
N GLU A 312 6.66 7.96 14.50
CA GLU A 312 7.30 7.94 15.83
C GLU A 312 7.75 6.54 16.23
N VAL A 313 6.90 5.53 16.03
CA VAL A 313 7.24 4.13 16.31
C VAL A 313 8.41 3.65 15.46
N PHE A 314 8.43 3.98 14.17
CA PHE A 314 9.55 3.67 13.28
C PHE A 314 10.83 4.36 13.77
N THR A 315 10.76 5.65 14.07
CA THR A 315 11.91 6.45 14.52
C THR A 315 12.52 5.90 15.81
N GLU A 316 11.69 5.55 16.79
CA GLU A 316 12.15 4.91 18.03
C GLU A 316 12.88 3.60 17.73
N SER A 317 12.32 2.77 16.85
CA SER A 317 12.92 1.50 16.44
C SER A 317 14.26 1.69 15.73
N LEU A 318 14.36 2.68 14.83
CA LEU A 318 15.59 3.02 14.12
C LEU A 318 16.69 3.47 15.08
N ILE A 319 16.35 4.31 16.06
CA ILE A 319 17.29 4.74 17.10
C ILE A 319 17.74 3.53 17.94
N GLU A 320 16.83 2.65 18.36
CA GLU A 320 17.19 1.43 19.11
C GLU A 320 18.15 0.50 18.35
N LEU A 321 18.00 0.40 17.02
CA LEU A 321 18.92 -0.34 16.16
C LEU A 321 20.28 0.35 16.07
N ALA A 322 20.29 1.66 15.87
CA ALA A 322 21.51 2.43 15.72
C ALA A 322 22.29 2.63 17.04
N ASP A 323 21.63 2.47 18.19
CA ASP A 323 22.27 2.39 19.50
C ASP A 323 23.13 1.13 19.64
N LYS A 324 22.83 0.07 18.87
CA LYS A 324 23.48 -1.24 18.95
C LYS A 324 24.45 -1.51 17.81
N ASP A 325 24.29 -0.83 16.67
CA ASP A 325 25.09 -1.04 15.46
C ASP A 325 25.49 0.30 14.83
N GLU A 326 26.80 0.55 14.78
CA GLU A 326 27.35 1.78 14.22
C GLU A 326 27.21 1.90 12.70
N SER A 327 26.97 0.79 12.01
CA SER A 327 26.75 0.77 10.57
C SER A 327 25.37 1.28 10.15
N VAL A 328 24.43 1.43 11.09
CA VAL A 328 23.08 1.93 10.81
C VAL A 328 23.13 3.44 10.55
N ILE A 329 22.73 3.82 9.34
CA ILE A 329 22.61 5.22 8.93
C ILE A 329 21.19 5.52 8.45
N SER A 330 20.80 6.79 8.51
CA SER A 330 19.52 7.27 8.02
C SER A 330 19.71 8.30 6.92
N ILE A 331 18.88 8.21 5.89
CA ILE A 331 18.93 9.08 4.71
C ILE A 331 17.52 9.61 4.46
N THR A 332 17.39 10.91 4.21
CA THR A 332 16.13 11.58 3.85
C THR A 332 16.36 12.53 2.69
N ALA A 333 15.30 12.83 1.94
CA ALA A 333 15.32 13.79 0.84
C ALA A 333 14.50 15.02 1.25
N GLY A 334 15.10 15.94 2.01
CA GLY A 334 14.47 17.20 2.39
C GLY A 334 13.23 17.02 3.26
N MET A 335 13.15 15.98 4.08
CA MET A 335 11.98 15.67 4.93
C MET A 335 12.33 15.15 6.34
N PRO A 336 13.33 15.67 7.06
CA PRO A 336 13.77 15.06 8.32
C PRO A 336 12.70 15.11 9.41
N GLY A 337 11.93 16.20 9.50
CA GLY A 337 10.88 16.31 10.51
C GLY A 337 9.70 15.38 10.26
N SER A 338 9.31 15.23 8.99
CA SER A 338 8.03 14.62 8.63
C SER A 338 8.10 13.09 8.51
N THR A 339 9.28 12.52 8.23
CA THR A 339 9.58 11.08 8.32
C THR A 339 10.05 10.65 9.73
N GLY A 340 10.22 11.61 10.65
CA GLY A 340 10.69 11.35 12.02
C GLY A 340 12.21 11.14 12.17
N VAL A 341 12.92 10.90 11.06
CA VAL A 341 14.39 10.72 10.99
C VAL A 341 15.17 11.85 11.63
N GLY A 342 14.58 13.03 11.73
CA GLY A 342 15.19 14.14 12.42
C GLY A 342 15.61 13.85 13.87
N LYS A 343 14.84 13.06 14.62
CA LYS A 343 15.24 12.67 15.99
C LYS A 343 16.52 11.81 15.98
N MET A 344 16.74 11.02 14.93
CA MET A 344 17.97 10.27 14.69
C MET A 344 19.14 11.23 14.44
N GLY A 345 18.97 12.28 13.63
CA GLY A 345 19.98 13.32 13.39
C GLY A 345 20.40 14.06 14.65
N MET A 346 19.45 14.41 15.53
CA MET A 346 19.76 15.04 16.81
C MET A 346 20.67 14.19 17.71
N LYS A 347 20.49 12.86 17.69
CA LYS A 347 21.30 11.93 18.49
C LYS A 347 22.59 11.51 17.78
N TYR A 348 22.54 11.34 16.46
CA TYR A 348 23.59 10.78 15.63
C TYR A 348 23.80 11.59 14.33
N PRO A 349 24.34 12.80 14.44
CA PRO A 349 24.51 13.70 13.30
C PRO A 349 25.38 13.11 12.19
N ASN A 350 26.45 12.41 12.55
CA ASN A 350 27.40 11.82 11.59
C ASN A 350 26.86 10.59 10.86
N ARG A 351 25.67 10.09 11.25
CA ARG A 351 25.00 8.91 10.68
C ARG A 351 23.63 9.26 10.07
N THR A 352 23.36 10.55 9.89
CA THR A 352 22.11 11.05 9.32
C THR A 352 22.43 11.99 8.17
N PHE A 353 21.83 11.73 7.01
CA PHE A 353 22.09 12.45 5.77
C PHE A 353 20.78 13.01 5.22
N ASP A 354 20.70 14.33 5.10
CA ASP A 354 19.67 15.01 4.31
C ASP A 354 20.31 15.42 2.99
N VAL A 355 19.81 14.90 1.88
CA VAL A 355 20.34 15.19 0.54
C VAL A 355 19.61 16.34 -0.16
N GLY A 356 18.70 17.03 0.55
CA GLY A 356 17.83 18.05 -0.04
C GLY A 356 16.69 17.39 -0.82
N ILE A 357 15.97 18.16 -1.65
CA ILE A 357 14.86 17.60 -2.44
C ILE A 357 15.40 16.87 -3.67
N ALA A 358 16.06 15.73 -3.44
CA ALA A 358 16.78 14.96 -4.45
C ALA A 358 16.63 13.44 -4.19
N GLU A 359 15.41 12.92 -4.33
CA GLU A 359 15.08 11.51 -4.06
C GLU A 359 15.92 10.54 -4.91
N GLN A 360 16.17 10.88 -6.18
CA GLN A 360 17.05 10.09 -7.06
C GLN A 360 18.44 9.92 -6.42
N HIS A 361 19.04 11.04 -5.99
CA HIS A 361 20.33 11.00 -5.32
C HIS A 361 20.26 10.26 -3.99
N ALA A 362 19.19 10.41 -3.20
CA ALA A 362 19.02 9.71 -1.93
C ALA A 362 19.11 8.17 -2.08
N VAL A 363 18.50 7.62 -3.14
CA VAL A 363 18.51 6.18 -3.42
C VAL A 363 19.89 5.71 -3.88
N THR A 364 20.50 6.36 -4.87
CA THR A 364 21.86 5.98 -5.33
C THR A 364 22.91 6.22 -4.25
N PHE A 365 22.77 7.26 -3.43
CA PHE A 365 23.61 7.51 -2.26
C PHE A 365 23.50 6.35 -1.25
N ALA A 366 22.26 5.92 -0.92
CA ALA A 366 22.04 4.76 -0.07
C ALA A 366 22.72 3.51 -0.64
N ALA A 367 22.52 3.23 -1.93
CA ALA A 367 23.18 2.14 -2.64
C ALA A 367 24.70 2.16 -2.45
N GLY A 368 25.34 3.30 -2.72
CA GLY A 368 26.79 3.48 -2.54
C GLY A 368 27.27 3.22 -1.11
N THR A 369 26.48 3.62 -0.10
CA THR A 369 26.86 3.36 1.31
C THR A 369 26.89 1.87 1.66
N THR A 370 26.05 1.04 1.02
CA THR A 370 26.02 -0.42 1.27
C THR A 370 27.33 -1.09 0.84
N ILE A 371 27.99 -0.58 -0.21
CA ILE A 371 29.27 -1.10 -0.71
C ILE A 371 30.36 -1.01 0.36
N SER A 372 30.28 0.00 1.24
CA SER A 372 31.21 0.18 2.36
C SER A 372 30.78 -0.55 3.64
N GLY A 373 29.71 -1.37 3.58
CA GLY A 373 29.19 -2.12 4.72
C GLY A 373 28.20 -1.35 5.61
N ALA A 374 27.75 -0.15 5.21
CA ALA A 374 26.71 0.56 5.94
C ALA A 374 25.33 -0.12 5.75
N LYS A 375 24.43 0.10 6.71
CA LYS A 375 23.04 -0.36 6.69
C LYS A 375 22.09 0.85 6.56
N PRO A 376 21.87 1.35 5.34
CA PRO A 376 21.09 2.56 5.13
C PRO A 376 19.59 2.32 5.24
N PHE A 377 18.94 3.11 6.09
CA PHE A 377 17.49 3.32 6.09
C PHE A 377 17.16 4.57 5.27
N CYS A 378 16.72 4.38 4.02
CA CYS A 378 16.35 5.44 3.10
C CYS A 378 14.87 5.79 3.30
N CYS A 379 14.60 6.87 4.03
CA CYS A 379 13.28 7.26 4.51
C CYS A 379 12.70 8.38 3.64
N ILE A 380 11.72 8.03 2.81
CA ILE A 380 11.11 8.91 1.81
C ILE A 380 9.60 8.66 1.84
N TYR A 381 8.77 9.64 1.44
CA TYR A 381 7.35 9.35 1.29
C TYR A 381 7.10 8.43 0.09
N SER A 382 6.08 7.58 0.18
CA SER A 382 5.62 6.75 -0.94
C SER A 382 5.40 7.59 -2.21
N THR A 383 4.78 8.77 -2.10
CA THR A 383 4.55 9.64 -3.25
C THR A 383 5.84 10.19 -3.88
N PHE A 384 6.86 10.51 -3.07
CA PHE A 384 8.10 11.09 -3.59
C PHE A 384 9.09 10.04 -4.09
N MET A 385 9.02 8.81 -3.59
CA MET A 385 9.79 7.68 -4.12
C MET A 385 9.52 7.43 -5.60
N GLN A 386 8.37 7.86 -6.13
CA GLN A 386 8.06 7.85 -7.57
C GLN A 386 9.12 8.57 -8.42
N ARG A 387 9.81 9.58 -7.86
CA ARG A 387 10.92 10.29 -8.53
C ARG A 387 12.17 9.42 -8.73
N ALA A 388 12.36 8.41 -7.89
CA ALA A 388 13.59 7.61 -7.83
C ALA A 388 13.40 6.18 -8.36
N LEU A 389 12.34 5.93 -9.14
CA LEU A 389 11.98 4.58 -9.57
C LEU A 389 13.10 3.88 -10.32
N ASP A 390 13.78 4.59 -11.22
CA ASP A 390 14.91 4.07 -11.98
C ASP A 390 16.10 3.70 -11.07
N GLN A 391 16.40 4.53 -10.07
CA GLN A 391 17.47 4.26 -9.10
C GLN A 391 17.13 3.04 -8.22
N VAL A 392 15.86 2.83 -7.89
CA VAL A 392 15.42 1.62 -7.18
C VAL A 392 15.63 0.37 -8.05
N ILE A 393 15.33 0.44 -9.35
CA ILE A 393 15.52 -0.68 -10.30
C ILE A 393 17.01 -0.95 -10.52
N HIS A 394 17.72 0.05 -11.05
CA HIS A 394 19.05 -0.11 -11.63
C HIS A 394 20.15 -0.07 -10.57
N ASP A 395 20.09 0.91 -9.66
CA ASP A 395 21.17 1.13 -8.70
C ASP A 395 21.06 0.25 -7.47
N VAL A 396 19.88 -0.30 -7.18
CA VAL A 396 19.61 -1.10 -5.98
C VAL A 396 19.19 -2.53 -6.31
N SER A 397 18.03 -2.74 -6.95
CA SER A 397 17.44 -4.07 -7.15
C SER A 397 18.31 -4.95 -8.05
N LEU A 398 18.76 -4.42 -9.20
CA LEU A 398 19.61 -5.15 -10.14
C LEU A 398 20.94 -5.63 -9.51
N GLN A 399 21.43 -4.88 -8.52
CA GLN A 399 22.69 -5.17 -7.83
C GLN A 399 22.49 -5.93 -6.51
N HIS A 400 21.25 -6.29 -6.15
CA HIS A 400 20.91 -6.96 -4.89
C HIS A 400 21.39 -6.19 -3.64
N LEU A 401 21.51 -4.87 -3.72
CA LEU A 401 22.06 -4.10 -2.60
C LEU A 401 21.06 -3.97 -1.45
N PRO A 402 21.48 -4.16 -0.19
CA PRO A 402 20.60 -4.19 0.97
C PRO A 402 20.19 -2.78 1.44
N VAL A 403 19.59 -2.00 0.54
CA VAL A 403 18.97 -0.73 0.91
C VAL A 403 17.62 -1.00 1.57
N ARG A 404 17.38 -0.35 2.71
CA ARG A 404 16.13 -0.48 3.47
C ARG A 404 15.28 0.76 3.24
N PHE A 405 14.36 0.66 2.28
CA PHE A 405 13.41 1.72 1.98
C PHE A 405 12.34 1.79 3.05
N VAL A 406 12.04 3.00 3.50
CA VAL A 406 11.00 3.28 4.48
C VAL A 406 10.07 4.31 3.86
N LEU A 407 8.91 3.82 3.42
CA LEU A 407 7.91 4.59 2.69
C LEU A 407 6.83 5.08 3.64
N ASP A 408 7.03 6.28 4.16
CA ASP A 408 6.02 6.99 4.95
C ASP A 408 4.90 7.53 4.03
N ARG A 409 3.75 7.93 4.59
CA ARG A 409 2.61 8.51 3.83
C ARG A 409 2.11 7.59 2.71
N ALA A 410 2.18 6.27 2.92
CA ALA A 410 1.55 5.30 2.04
C ALA A 410 0.01 5.41 2.12
N GLY A 411 -0.68 5.20 1.00
CA GLY A 411 -2.11 5.38 0.86
C GLY A 411 -2.55 6.85 0.76
N TYR A 412 -3.75 7.15 1.27
CA TYR A 412 -4.29 8.51 1.31
C TYR A 412 -3.66 9.32 2.45
N VAL A 413 -3.42 10.61 2.20
CA VAL A 413 -2.66 11.50 3.11
C VAL A 413 -3.48 12.64 3.70
N GLY A 414 -4.75 12.77 3.31
CA GLY A 414 -5.63 13.84 3.79
C GLY A 414 -5.46 15.16 3.02
N GLY A 415 -5.31 16.27 3.75
CA GLY A 415 -5.46 17.64 3.24
C GLY A 415 -4.51 18.08 2.12
N ASP A 416 -3.49 17.28 1.77
CA ASP A 416 -2.62 17.53 0.62
C ASP A 416 -3.23 16.99 -0.70
N GLY A 417 -4.06 15.95 -0.60
CA GLY A 417 -4.83 15.39 -1.71
C GLY A 417 -4.00 14.67 -2.79
N ALA A 418 -4.60 14.52 -3.97
CA ALA A 418 -4.11 13.71 -5.10
C ALA A 418 -2.61 13.81 -5.41
N SER A 419 -1.98 14.98 -5.34
CA SER A 419 -0.55 15.13 -5.66
C SER A 419 0.38 14.47 -4.65
N HIS A 420 -0.11 14.11 -3.47
CA HIS A 420 0.67 13.52 -2.38
C HIS A 420 0.18 12.13 -1.96
N HIS A 421 -0.84 11.59 -2.62
CA HIS A 421 -1.32 10.23 -2.36
C HIS A 421 -0.23 9.20 -2.71
N GLY A 422 0.18 8.42 -1.72
CA GLY A 422 1.16 7.34 -1.83
C GLY A 422 0.50 6.02 -2.24
N ILE A 423 -0.20 5.99 -3.37
CA ILE A 423 -1.11 4.90 -3.73
C ILE A 423 -0.57 3.94 -4.79
N TYR A 424 0.66 4.20 -5.27
CA TYR A 424 1.28 3.45 -6.36
C TYR A 424 2.47 2.58 -5.93
N ASP A 425 2.91 2.67 -4.66
CA ASP A 425 4.14 2.00 -4.23
C ASP A 425 4.04 0.49 -4.22
N ILE A 426 2.87 -0.08 -3.89
CA ILE A 426 2.68 -1.53 -4.03
C ILE A 426 2.90 -1.96 -5.49
N ASN A 427 2.37 -1.20 -6.46
CA ASN A 427 2.47 -1.52 -7.87
C ASN A 427 3.92 -1.47 -8.36
N TYR A 428 4.64 -0.38 -8.08
CA TYR A 428 5.98 -0.23 -8.65
C TYR A 428 7.04 -1.04 -7.87
N LEU A 429 6.87 -1.24 -6.55
CA LEU A 429 7.83 -2.02 -5.77
C LEU A 429 7.76 -3.51 -6.11
N ARG A 430 6.57 -4.07 -6.36
CA ARG A 430 6.44 -5.50 -6.67
C ARG A 430 7.04 -5.90 -8.03
N LEU A 431 7.32 -4.92 -8.89
CA LEU A 431 8.08 -5.14 -10.12
C LEU A 431 9.55 -5.44 -9.86
N MET A 432 10.06 -5.08 -8.67
CA MET A 432 11.48 -5.22 -8.34
C MET A 432 11.82 -6.68 -8.07
N TYR A 433 12.86 -7.15 -8.74
CA TYR A 433 13.38 -8.49 -8.52
C TYR A 433 13.98 -8.58 -7.11
N ASN A 434 13.68 -9.69 -6.42
CA ASN A 434 14.27 -10.03 -5.13
C ASN A 434 14.19 -8.90 -4.08
N MET A 435 13.08 -8.15 -4.03
CA MET A 435 12.86 -7.12 -3.03
C MET A 435 11.89 -7.61 -1.95
N LEU A 436 12.29 -7.52 -0.69
CA LEU A 436 11.40 -7.80 0.44
C LEU A 436 10.40 -6.66 0.63
N ILE A 437 9.10 -6.91 0.50
CA ILE A 437 8.06 -5.87 0.62
C ILE A 437 7.17 -6.15 1.84
N MET A 438 7.15 -5.19 2.77
CA MET A 438 6.50 -5.28 4.08
C MET A 438 5.50 -4.14 4.28
N ALA A 439 4.32 -4.47 4.81
CA ALA A 439 3.33 -3.49 5.23
C ALA A 439 2.79 -3.86 6.63
N PRO A 440 3.25 -3.18 7.69
CA PRO A 440 2.78 -3.45 9.04
C PRO A 440 1.33 -3.04 9.21
N SER A 441 0.50 -3.91 9.77
CA SER A 441 -0.89 -3.58 10.08
C SER A 441 -1.03 -2.68 11.31
N ASN A 442 -0.01 -2.67 12.18
CA ASN A 442 0.00 -1.94 13.44
C ASN A 442 1.41 -1.57 13.92
N GLY A 443 1.50 -0.83 15.03
CA GLY A 443 2.77 -0.34 15.57
C GLY A 443 3.71 -1.43 16.09
N LEU A 444 3.20 -2.53 16.65
CA LEU A 444 4.02 -3.64 17.12
C LEU A 444 4.73 -4.30 15.93
N GLU A 445 3.97 -4.57 14.87
CA GLU A 445 4.50 -5.14 13.64
C GLU A 445 5.52 -4.25 12.95
N LEU A 446 5.33 -2.92 12.97
CA LEU A 446 6.30 -1.97 12.42
C LEU A 446 7.68 -2.11 13.09
N LYS A 447 7.73 -2.28 14.42
CA LYS A 447 9.00 -2.51 15.13
C LYS A 447 9.68 -3.80 14.69
N MET A 448 8.89 -4.86 14.51
CA MET A 448 9.37 -6.17 14.09
C MET A 448 9.88 -6.14 12.66
N MET A 449 9.15 -5.51 11.75
CA MET A 449 9.55 -5.33 10.34
C MET A 449 10.79 -4.46 10.20
N ALA A 450 10.98 -3.43 11.04
CA ALA A 450 12.23 -2.67 11.08
C ALA A 450 13.43 -3.56 11.45
N LYS A 451 13.25 -4.51 12.38
CA LYS A 451 14.27 -5.50 12.74
C LYS A 451 14.53 -6.52 11.62
N ILE A 452 13.49 -6.96 10.92
CA ILE A 452 13.63 -7.84 9.73
C ILE A 452 14.41 -7.12 8.64
N ALA A 453 14.03 -5.89 8.29
CA ALA A 453 14.76 -5.06 7.34
C ALA A 453 16.22 -4.87 7.75
N TYR A 454 16.49 -4.58 9.02
CA TYR A 454 17.85 -4.50 9.56
C TYR A 454 18.67 -5.79 9.35
N ASN A 455 18.06 -6.96 9.59
CA ASN A 455 18.73 -8.25 9.44
C ASN A 455 18.85 -8.73 7.98
N THR A 456 18.13 -8.12 7.04
CA THR A 456 18.19 -8.44 5.61
C THR A 456 19.40 -7.75 4.98
N ASN A 457 20.42 -8.53 4.57
CA ASN A 457 21.72 -8.00 4.11
C ASN A 457 22.11 -8.43 2.69
N ASP A 458 21.29 -9.26 2.05
CA ASP A 458 21.52 -9.89 0.75
C ASP A 458 20.55 -9.41 -0.32
N GLN A 459 19.65 -8.49 0.03
CA GLN A 459 18.62 -7.98 -0.86
C GLN A 459 18.01 -6.66 -0.35
N PRO A 460 17.42 -5.82 -1.22
CA PRO A 460 16.70 -4.64 -0.79
C PRO A 460 15.40 -5.00 -0.06
N SER A 461 14.96 -4.09 0.81
CA SER A 461 13.70 -4.22 1.54
C SER A 461 12.92 -2.90 1.54
N ALA A 462 11.61 -2.98 1.64
CA ALA A 462 10.71 -1.84 1.73
C ALA A 462 9.68 -2.04 2.85
N ILE A 463 9.54 -1.05 3.73
CA ILE A 463 8.46 -0.96 4.73
C ILE A 463 7.56 0.21 4.33
N ARG A 464 6.27 -0.03 4.06
CA ARG A 464 5.29 1.04 3.79
C ARG A 464 4.32 1.25 4.95
N TYR A 465 4.07 2.50 5.35
CA TYR A 465 3.07 2.80 6.38
C TYR A 465 2.40 4.17 6.15
N PRO A 466 1.20 4.40 6.70
CA PRO A 466 0.36 5.52 6.32
C PRO A 466 0.65 6.75 7.19
N ASN A 467 0.07 7.88 6.79
CA ASN A 467 -0.01 9.04 7.67
C ASN A 467 -1.12 8.80 8.73
N GLY A 468 -0.75 8.37 9.93
CA GLY A 468 -1.72 8.09 10.98
C GLY A 468 -1.14 7.68 12.33
N THR A 469 -2.04 7.50 13.28
CA THR A 469 -1.76 6.91 14.61
C THR A 469 -1.76 5.39 14.53
N VAL A 470 -0.94 4.75 15.35
CA VAL A 470 -0.98 3.28 15.50
C VAL A 470 -2.21 2.87 16.32
N ALA A 471 -2.64 1.62 16.16
CA ALA A 471 -3.70 1.02 16.98
C ALA A 471 -3.36 1.12 18.47
N SER A 472 -4.37 1.40 19.30
CA SER A 472 -4.22 1.38 20.76
C SER A 472 -4.01 -0.06 21.28
N GLU A 473 -3.59 -0.19 22.54
CA GLU A 473 -3.47 -1.51 23.18
C GLU A 473 -4.81 -2.27 23.20
N ASP A 474 -5.92 -1.57 23.45
CA ASP A 474 -7.26 -2.15 23.41
C ASP A 474 -7.64 -2.59 21.99
N GLU A 475 -7.27 -1.81 20.96
CA GLU A 475 -7.49 -2.20 19.56
C GLU A 475 -6.64 -3.41 19.16
N LEU A 476 -5.39 -3.50 19.61
CA LEU A 476 -4.53 -4.68 19.39
C LEU A 476 -5.12 -5.94 20.02
N ARG A 477 -5.64 -5.83 21.24
CA ARG A 477 -6.28 -6.95 21.93
C ARG A 477 -7.58 -7.35 21.25
N TYR A 478 -8.41 -6.37 20.88
CA TYR A 478 -9.75 -6.63 20.37
C TYR A 478 -9.75 -7.05 18.89
N TYR A 479 -9.13 -6.27 18.01
CA TYR A 479 -9.20 -6.47 16.55
C TYR A 479 -8.10 -7.39 16.00
N PHE A 480 -6.94 -7.45 16.66
CA PHE A 480 -5.79 -8.26 16.22
C PHE A 480 -5.53 -9.49 17.10
N ASN A 481 -6.33 -9.65 18.17
CA ASN A 481 -6.27 -10.75 19.12
C ASN A 481 -4.87 -10.94 19.73
N TYR A 482 -4.17 -9.85 20.02
CA TYR A 482 -2.88 -9.91 20.72
C TYR A 482 -3.08 -10.17 22.22
N SER A 483 -2.33 -11.11 22.77
CA SER A 483 -2.26 -11.29 24.23
C SER A 483 -1.32 -10.26 24.88
N PRO A 484 -1.49 -9.92 26.17
CA PRO A 484 -0.54 -9.07 26.89
C PRO A 484 0.90 -9.58 26.81
N GLU A 485 1.09 -10.90 26.85
CA GLU A 485 2.40 -11.54 26.72
C GLU A 485 2.99 -11.36 25.31
N GLU A 486 2.18 -11.55 24.26
CA GLU A 486 2.61 -11.30 22.88
C GLU A 486 2.98 -9.82 22.65
N MET A 487 2.25 -8.88 23.24
CA MET A 487 2.58 -7.45 23.11
C MET A 487 3.88 -7.11 23.84
N ALA A 488 4.11 -7.71 25.02
CA ALA A 488 5.34 -7.52 25.78
C ALA A 488 6.55 -8.17 25.09
N LYS A 489 6.34 -9.31 24.42
CA LYS A 489 7.38 -10.07 23.72
C LYS A 489 6.81 -10.72 22.46
N PRO A 490 6.78 -9.98 21.33
CA PRO A 490 6.16 -10.49 20.11
C PRO A 490 6.91 -11.71 19.57
N GLU A 491 6.13 -12.71 19.17
CA GLU A 491 6.63 -13.89 18.47
C GLU A 491 7.28 -13.50 17.14
N SER A 492 8.19 -14.33 16.64
CA SER A 492 8.84 -14.10 15.34
C SER A 492 7.80 -14.05 14.21
N MET A 493 7.93 -13.10 13.27
CA MET A 493 7.20 -13.15 11.98
C MET A 493 7.82 -14.15 10.99
N ILE A 494 8.89 -14.82 11.41
CA ILE A 494 9.59 -15.85 10.66
C ILE A 494 9.31 -17.18 11.38
N ASN A 495 8.80 -18.15 10.65
CA ASN A 495 8.51 -19.49 11.18
C ASN A 495 9.79 -20.31 11.39
N ASP A 496 9.66 -21.51 11.95
CA ASP A 496 10.79 -22.40 12.27
C ASP A 496 11.62 -22.81 11.04
N ASN A 497 11.02 -22.76 9.84
CA ASN A 497 11.69 -23.06 8.57
C ASN A 497 12.38 -21.82 7.96
N GLY A 498 12.31 -20.66 8.61
CA GLY A 498 12.89 -19.42 8.11
C GLY A 498 12.00 -18.63 7.14
N ALA A 499 10.75 -19.04 6.93
CA ALA A 499 9.82 -18.36 6.02
C ALA A 499 9.00 -17.26 6.74
N LEU A 500 8.72 -16.18 6.03
CA LEU A 500 7.91 -15.06 6.51
C LEU A 500 6.44 -15.45 6.58
N GLN A 501 5.77 -15.13 7.69
CA GLN A 501 4.44 -15.67 8.00
C GLN A 501 3.37 -14.58 8.14
N ALA A 502 2.25 -14.80 7.46
CA ALA A 502 1.00 -14.09 7.64
C ALA A 502 0.35 -14.43 8.99
N ARG A 503 -0.56 -13.58 9.49
CA ARG A 503 -1.32 -13.80 10.72
C ARG A 503 -2.81 -13.89 10.43
N GLN A 504 -3.44 -14.95 10.91
CA GLN A 504 -4.89 -15.02 10.95
C GLN A 504 -5.40 -14.18 12.12
N VAL A 505 -5.99 -13.02 11.83
CA VAL A 505 -6.50 -12.09 12.85
C VAL A 505 -7.93 -12.40 13.26
N ARG A 506 -8.69 -13.08 12.40
CA ARG A 506 -10.08 -13.48 12.66
C ARG A 506 -10.41 -14.83 12.04
N VAL A 507 -11.17 -15.65 12.77
CA VAL A 507 -11.67 -16.95 12.30
C VAL A 507 -13.15 -16.84 11.95
N GLY A 508 -13.49 -17.08 10.68
CA GLY A 508 -14.88 -17.24 10.25
C GLY A 508 -15.23 -18.71 10.01
N LYS A 509 -16.50 -18.97 9.68
CA LYS A 509 -16.92 -20.27 9.12
C LYS A 509 -16.41 -20.45 7.69
N MET A 510 -16.49 -21.69 7.21
CA MET A 510 -16.11 -22.04 5.84
C MET A 510 -16.88 -21.22 4.80
N GLY A 511 -16.17 -20.70 3.80
CA GLY A 511 -16.75 -20.08 2.60
C GLY A 511 -16.05 -18.81 2.15
N VAL A 512 -15.87 -17.83 3.05
CA VAL A 512 -15.34 -16.50 2.71
C VAL A 512 -14.07 -16.19 3.51
N ALA A 513 -13.01 -15.75 2.84
CA ALA A 513 -11.83 -15.20 3.48
C ALA A 513 -11.46 -13.82 2.89
N ILE A 514 -10.85 -12.98 3.73
CA ILE A 514 -10.30 -11.68 3.33
C ILE A 514 -8.80 -11.71 3.60
N LEU A 515 -8.00 -11.55 2.55
CA LEU A 515 -6.55 -11.39 2.63
C LEU A 515 -6.27 -9.89 2.56
N ALA A 516 -5.70 -9.30 3.60
CA ALA A 516 -5.45 -7.87 3.67
C ALA A 516 -3.95 -7.59 3.83
N PHE A 517 -3.48 -6.52 3.19
CA PHE A 517 -2.06 -6.15 3.19
C PHE A 517 -1.89 -4.74 3.77
N GLY A 518 -1.27 -4.66 4.94
CA GLY A 518 -0.94 -3.40 5.60
C GLY A 518 -2.02 -2.85 6.54
N PRO A 519 -1.98 -1.53 6.83
CA PRO A 519 -2.87 -0.88 7.80
C PRO A 519 -4.37 -1.05 7.54
N ILE A 520 -4.76 -1.34 6.30
CA ILE A 520 -6.15 -1.61 5.91
C ILE A 520 -6.76 -2.81 6.64
N VAL A 521 -5.94 -3.69 7.24
CA VAL A 521 -6.42 -4.81 8.07
C VAL A 521 -7.37 -4.34 9.17
N LEU A 522 -7.06 -3.23 9.85
CA LEU A 522 -7.93 -2.70 10.91
C LEU A 522 -9.29 -2.27 10.35
N ASP A 523 -9.28 -1.62 9.17
CA ASP A 523 -10.51 -1.21 8.49
C ASP A 523 -11.36 -2.42 8.09
N VAL A 524 -10.72 -3.46 7.55
CA VAL A 524 -11.37 -4.72 7.14
C VAL A 524 -12.01 -5.45 8.32
N VAL A 525 -11.31 -5.57 9.45
CA VAL A 525 -11.86 -6.25 10.64
C VAL A 525 -13.06 -5.47 11.18
N LYS A 526 -12.94 -4.14 11.34
CA LYS A 526 -14.05 -3.28 11.78
C LYS A 526 -15.26 -3.38 10.83
N ALA A 527 -15.02 -3.35 9.52
CA ALA A 527 -16.08 -3.52 8.53
C ALA A 527 -16.76 -4.89 8.64
N ALA A 528 -15.98 -5.96 8.74
CA ALA A 528 -16.52 -7.32 8.84
C ALA A 528 -17.36 -7.54 10.11
N GLU A 529 -17.01 -6.90 11.22
CA GLU A 529 -17.83 -6.89 12.44
C GLU A 529 -19.11 -6.07 12.28
N LEU A 530 -19.00 -4.87 11.72
CA LEU A 530 -20.11 -3.94 11.52
C LEU A 530 -21.24 -4.58 10.69
N ILE A 531 -20.88 -5.23 9.57
CA ILE A 531 -21.85 -5.94 8.72
C ILE A 531 -22.09 -7.39 9.14
N LYS A 532 -21.51 -7.84 10.26
CA LYS A 532 -21.61 -9.22 10.79
C LYS A 532 -21.27 -10.29 9.75
N LEU A 533 -20.28 -10.00 8.90
CA LEU A 533 -19.81 -10.93 7.89
C LEU A 533 -19.01 -12.05 8.56
N ASP A 534 -19.47 -13.29 8.43
CA ASP A 534 -18.78 -14.47 8.91
C ASP A 534 -17.65 -14.87 7.95
N ALA A 535 -16.49 -14.23 8.09
CA ALA A 535 -15.33 -14.39 7.21
C ALA A 535 -14.03 -14.50 8.02
N THR A 536 -13.15 -15.38 7.56
CA THR A 536 -11.76 -15.43 8.02
C THR A 536 -11.01 -14.20 7.51
N VAL A 537 -10.22 -13.54 8.36
CA VAL A 537 -9.40 -12.39 7.96
C VAL A 537 -7.94 -12.70 8.24
N ILE A 538 -7.12 -12.54 7.20
CA ILE A 538 -5.67 -12.77 7.22
C ILE A 538 -4.96 -11.45 7.00
N ASP A 539 -4.10 -11.08 7.93
CA ASP A 539 -3.08 -10.07 7.74
C ASP A 539 -1.88 -10.71 7.03
N MET A 540 -1.71 -10.39 5.75
CA MET A 540 -0.69 -11.00 4.92
C MET A 540 0.71 -10.50 5.24
N ARG A 541 0.85 -9.27 5.76
CA ARG A 541 2.11 -8.60 6.18
C ARG A 541 3.20 -8.39 5.12
N PHE A 542 3.38 -9.36 4.24
CA PHE A 542 4.42 -9.46 3.23
C PHE A 542 3.79 -9.65 1.85
N LEU A 543 4.36 -8.97 0.85
CA LEU A 543 3.94 -9.10 -0.55
C LEU A 543 4.96 -9.86 -1.40
N ASN A 544 6.25 -9.68 -1.11
CA ASN A 544 7.31 -10.41 -1.79
C ASN A 544 8.33 -10.85 -0.73
N PRO A 545 8.43 -12.17 -0.43
CA PRO A 545 7.53 -13.24 -0.90
C PRO A 545 6.12 -13.16 -0.26
N LEU A 546 5.13 -13.74 -0.92
CA LEU A 546 3.82 -14.05 -0.34
C LEU A 546 3.91 -15.30 0.55
N ASP A 547 3.14 -15.35 1.64
CA ASP A 547 2.92 -16.57 2.42
C ASP A 547 1.92 -17.49 1.68
N THR A 548 2.44 -18.23 0.71
CA THR A 548 1.67 -19.14 -0.14
C THR A 548 1.10 -20.33 0.63
N GLU A 549 1.77 -20.81 1.68
CA GLU A 549 1.27 -21.86 2.56
C GLU A 549 0.01 -21.41 3.32
N MET A 550 -0.05 -20.15 3.76
CA MET A 550 -1.28 -19.59 4.32
C MET A 550 -2.39 -19.53 3.27
N ILE A 551 -2.10 -19.07 2.06
CA ILE A 551 -3.10 -18.99 0.98
C ILE A 551 -3.67 -20.38 0.67
N ASP A 552 -2.82 -21.40 0.51
CA ASP A 552 -3.24 -22.78 0.24
C ASP A 552 -4.13 -23.34 1.35
N ARG A 553 -3.79 -23.08 2.62
CA ARG A 553 -4.63 -23.48 3.77
C ARG A 553 -6.02 -22.83 3.73
N ILE A 554 -6.10 -21.58 3.29
CA ILE A 554 -7.37 -20.85 3.17
C ILE A 554 -8.21 -21.43 2.04
N LEU A 555 -7.61 -21.76 0.90
CA LEU A 555 -8.32 -22.33 -0.25
C LEU A 555 -8.96 -23.70 0.03
N GLN A 556 -8.41 -24.48 0.97
CA GLN A 556 -9.04 -25.75 1.42
C GLN A 556 -10.46 -25.58 1.98
N VAL A 557 -10.76 -24.42 2.57
CA VAL A 557 -11.99 -24.19 3.34
C VAL A 557 -12.80 -22.98 2.87
N ASN A 558 -12.20 -22.10 2.05
CA ASN A 558 -12.81 -20.90 1.51
C ASN A 558 -12.78 -20.93 -0.03
N HIS A 559 -13.93 -20.68 -0.65
CA HIS A 559 -14.09 -20.65 -2.12
C HIS A 559 -14.33 -19.25 -2.67
N THR A 560 -14.51 -18.25 -1.79
CA THR A 560 -14.57 -16.83 -2.13
C THR A 560 -13.50 -16.07 -1.36
N ILE A 561 -12.64 -15.34 -2.09
CA ILE A 561 -11.53 -14.56 -1.54
C ILE A 561 -11.75 -13.08 -1.86
N PHE A 562 -11.67 -12.25 -0.83
CA PHE A 562 -11.48 -10.81 -1.02
C PHE A 562 -10.02 -10.47 -0.74
N THR A 563 -9.40 -9.66 -1.60
CA THR A 563 -8.12 -9.04 -1.27
C THR A 563 -8.35 -7.59 -0.88
N ALA A 564 -7.58 -7.04 0.06
CA ALA A 564 -7.69 -5.64 0.47
C ALA A 564 -6.32 -4.98 0.56
N GLU A 565 -6.16 -3.84 -0.10
CA GLU A 565 -4.95 -3.02 -0.08
C GLU A 565 -5.28 -1.52 -0.14
N ASP A 566 -4.43 -0.70 0.48
CA ASP A 566 -4.45 0.75 0.44
C ASP A 566 -3.63 1.31 -0.74
N GLY A 567 -3.83 0.70 -1.91
CA GLY A 567 -3.20 1.00 -3.19
C GLY A 567 -4.19 0.87 -4.36
N VAL A 568 -3.75 1.21 -5.58
CA VAL A 568 -4.57 1.05 -6.79
C VAL A 568 -4.47 -0.36 -7.37
N GLU A 569 -5.41 -0.73 -8.25
CA GLU A 569 -5.38 -2.01 -9.00
C GLU A 569 -3.99 -2.30 -9.62
N GLY A 570 -3.58 -3.57 -9.62
CA GLY A 570 -2.25 -4.01 -10.07
C GLY A 570 -1.26 -4.29 -8.94
N GLY A 571 -1.70 -4.16 -7.67
CA GLY A 571 -0.89 -4.33 -6.47
C GLY A 571 -0.99 -5.72 -5.84
N PHE A 572 -1.24 -5.76 -4.53
CA PHE A 572 -1.31 -6.98 -3.73
C PHE A 572 -2.40 -7.94 -4.22
N GLY A 573 -3.59 -7.43 -4.56
CA GLY A 573 -4.66 -8.26 -5.11
C GLY A 573 -4.26 -8.96 -6.40
N SER A 574 -3.51 -8.28 -7.27
CA SER A 574 -2.98 -8.86 -8.50
C SER A 574 -1.91 -9.91 -8.24
N ALA A 575 -1.05 -9.73 -7.23
CA ALA A 575 -0.07 -10.74 -6.85
C ALA A 575 -0.73 -12.04 -6.35
N VAL A 576 -1.84 -11.92 -5.58
CA VAL A 576 -2.65 -13.08 -5.18
C VAL A 576 -3.27 -13.76 -6.40
N LEU A 577 -3.85 -13.00 -7.34
CA LEU A 577 -4.42 -13.56 -8.57
C LEU A 577 -3.37 -14.30 -9.43
N GLU A 578 -2.15 -13.76 -9.53
CA GLU A 578 -1.03 -14.39 -10.23
C GLU A 578 -0.63 -15.72 -9.58
N TYR A 579 -0.59 -15.77 -8.24
CA TYR A 579 -0.37 -17.02 -7.52
C TYR A 579 -1.50 -18.04 -7.75
N LEU A 580 -2.76 -17.61 -7.65
CA LEU A 580 -3.91 -18.48 -7.87
C LEU A 580 -3.99 -19.04 -9.30
N ALA A 581 -3.43 -18.32 -10.27
CA ALA A 581 -3.35 -18.81 -11.65
C ALA A 581 -2.41 -20.02 -11.81
N THR A 582 -1.46 -20.22 -10.89
CA THR A 582 -0.54 -21.39 -10.89
C THR A 582 -1.03 -22.53 -9.98
N SER A 583 -2.00 -22.26 -9.10
CA SER A 583 -2.60 -23.26 -8.21
C SER A 583 -3.68 -24.09 -8.92
N PRO A 584 -3.81 -25.40 -8.63
CA PRO A 584 -4.93 -26.21 -9.11
C PRO A 584 -6.27 -25.82 -8.48
N GLU A 585 -6.25 -25.16 -7.33
CA GLU A 585 -7.46 -24.77 -6.61
C GLU A 585 -8.11 -23.52 -7.21
N ARG A 586 -9.44 -23.46 -7.14
CA ARG A 586 -10.24 -22.37 -7.73
C ARG A 586 -11.01 -21.63 -6.64
N ALA A 587 -10.88 -20.31 -6.63
CA ALA A 587 -11.69 -19.42 -5.81
C ALA A 587 -12.18 -18.24 -6.63
N ASP A 588 -13.37 -17.74 -6.28
CA ASP A 588 -13.90 -16.50 -6.81
C ASP A 588 -13.22 -15.34 -6.06
N VAL A 589 -12.48 -14.49 -6.77
CA VAL A 589 -11.64 -13.45 -6.17
C VAL A 589 -12.15 -12.06 -6.51
N LYS A 590 -12.29 -11.21 -5.49
CA LYS A 590 -12.58 -9.78 -5.66
C LYS A 590 -11.53 -8.91 -4.96
N CYS A 591 -10.92 -8.00 -5.72
CA CYS A 591 -9.93 -7.08 -5.18
C CYS A 591 -10.60 -5.78 -4.69
N ILE A 592 -10.36 -5.44 -3.43
CA ILE A 592 -10.70 -4.16 -2.81
C ILE A 592 -9.46 -3.29 -2.87
N THR A 593 -9.49 -2.31 -3.77
CA THR A 593 -8.41 -1.36 -4.01
C THR A 593 -8.97 0.05 -4.05
N TYR A 594 -8.10 1.04 -4.03
CA TYR A 594 -8.49 2.42 -4.33
C TYR A 594 -8.95 2.52 -5.79
N PRO A 595 -10.01 3.29 -6.06
CA PRO A 595 -10.52 3.45 -7.41
C PRO A 595 -9.53 4.25 -8.27
N LYS A 596 -9.50 3.97 -9.58
CA LYS A 596 -8.73 4.72 -10.59
C LYS A 596 -9.36 6.10 -10.90
N GLN A 597 -9.57 6.89 -9.86
CA GLN A 597 -10.04 8.26 -9.92
C GLN A 597 -9.23 9.14 -8.97
N PHE A 598 -9.01 10.40 -9.32
CA PHE A 598 -8.29 11.32 -8.45
C PHE A 598 -9.18 11.77 -7.30
N VAL A 599 -9.03 11.09 -6.15
CA VAL A 599 -9.55 11.60 -4.88
C VAL A 599 -8.71 12.81 -4.46
N HIS A 600 -9.39 13.90 -4.10
CA HIS A 600 -8.75 15.19 -3.81
C HIS A 600 -8.60 15.43 -2.31
N HIS A 601 -8.21 16.64 -1.93
CA HIS A 601 -7.94 16.99 -0.53
C HIS A 601 -9.22 16.92 0.32
N GLY A 602 -9.04 16.57 1.58
CA GLY A 602 -10.09 16.35 2.59
C GLY A 602 -9.50 15.57 3.76
N SER A 603 -10.30 15.22 4.76
CA SER A 603 -9.87 14.23 5.76
C SER A 603 -9.68 12.84 5.12
N ILE A 604 -8.84 11.99 5.70
CA ILE A 604 -8.63 10.62 5.19
C ILE A 604 -9.96 9.84 5.18
N SER A 605 -10.80 10.01 6.19
CA SER A 605 -12.14 9.37 6.24
C SER A 605 -13.04 9.85 5.09
N GLU A 606 -13.09 11.16 4.81
CA GLU A 606 -13.82 11.67 3.64
C GLU A 606 -13.26 11.12 2.33
N GLN A 607 -11.93 11.03 2.19
CA GLN A 607 -11.27 10.46 1.01
C GLN A 607 -11.65 8.99 0.81
N LYS A 608 -11.63 8.19 1.88
CA LYS A 608 -12.10 6.79 1.88
C LYS A 608 -13.59 6.70 1.51
N ARG A 609 -14.42 7.64 1.98
CA ARG A 609 -15.85 7.68 1.67
C ARG A 609 -16.10 7.94 0.18
N VAL A 610 -15.39 8.92 -0.40
CA VAL A 610 -15.41 9.20 -1.84
C VAL A 610 -14.89 8.00 -2.65
N ALA A 611 -13.90 7.29 -2.12
CA ALA A 611 -13.35 6.08 -2.71
C ALA A 611 -14.20 4.81 -2.51
N LYS A 612 -15.31 4.90 -1.76
CA LYS A 612 -16.21 3.78 -1.43
C LYS A 612 -15.56 2.63 -0.65
N ILE A 613 -14.64 2.98 0.24
CA ILE A 613 -13.88 2.05 1.10
C ILE A 613 -13.88 2.49 2.57
N ASP A 614 -14.75 3.43 2.93
CA ASP A 614 -14.91 3.88 4.31
C ASP A 614 -15.66 2.85 5.14
N VAL A 615 -15.18 2.64 6.36
CA VAL A 615 -15.71 1.66 7.31
C VAL A 615 -16.98 2.18 7.99
N GLU A 616 -17.12 3.51 8.13
CA GLU A 616 -18.22 4.14 8.87
C GLU A 616 -19.49 4.34 8.03
N ASP A 617 -19.49 3.98 6.74
CA ASP A 617 -20.67 4.05 5.87
C ASP A 617 -21.24 2.64 5.61
N ASP A 618 -22.18 2.24 6.45
CA ASP A 618 -22.88 0.93 6.40
C ASP A 618 -23.37 0.57 5.00
N ARG A 619 -23.84 1.55 4.21
CA ARG A 619 -24.39 1.31 2.87
C ARG A 619 -23.31 0.94 1.86
N LEU A 620 -22.12 1.54 2.00
CA LEU A 620 -20.98 1.28 1.11
C LEU A 620 -20.31 -0.05 1.43
N VAL A 621 -20.10 -0.36 2.72
CA VAL A 621 -19.56 -1.66 3.17
C VAL A 621 -20.46 -2.82 2.73
N GLN A 622 -21.78 -2.64 2.83
CA GLN A 622 -22.76 -3.61 2.32
C GLN A 622 -22.70 -3.73 0.78
N SER A 623 -22.58 -2.65 0.01
CA SER A 623 -22.51 -2.76 -1.46
C SER A 623 -21.25 -3.49 -1.97
N SER A 624 -20.07 -3.16 -1.44
CA SER A 624 -18.78 -3.70 -1.93
C SER A 624 -18.59 -5.17 -1.60
N VAL A 625 -18.97 -5.57 -0.39
CA VAL A 625 -18.74 -6.92 0.16
C VAL A 625 -19.96 -7.83 0.00
N MET A 626 -21.18 -7.28 0.11
CA MET A 626 -22.42 -8.06 0.03
C MET A 626 -22.89 -8.30 -1.42
N GLU A 627 -22.69 -7.38 -2.39
CA GLU A 627 -23.03 -7.70 -3.80
C GLU A 627 -22.21 -8.89 -4.34
N ALA A 628 -20.95 -9.01 -3.93
CA ALA A 628 -20.11 -10.16 -4.29
C ALA A 628 -20.50 -11.42 -3.50
N ALA A 629 -20.71 -11.30 -2.19
CA ALA A 629 -21.05 -12.45 -1.34
C ALA A 629 -22.51 -12.95 -1.49
N VAL A 630 -23.43 -12.14 -2.06
CA VAL A 630 -24.86 -12.50 -2.24
C VAL A 630 -25.13 -13.01 -3.65
N THR A 631 -24.47 -12.46 -4.68
CA THR A 631 -24.71 -12.86 -6.08
C THR A 631 -24.18 -14.27 -6.37
N ASP A 632 -23.06 -14.68 -5.76
CA ASP A 632 -22.50 -16.04 -5.94
C ASP A 632 -23.14 -17.09 -5.02
N ARG A 633 -23.59 -16.70 -3.82
CA ARG A 633 -24.01 -17.65 -2.77
C ARG A 633 -25.34 -18.34 -3.04
N ILE A 634 -26.17 -17.77 -3.92
CA ILE A 634 -27.52 -18.29 -4.23
C ILE A 634 -27.55 -19.07 -5.55
N ASN A 635 -26.81 -18.66 -6.58
CA ASN A 635 -26.90 -19.30 -7.89
C ASN A 635 -25.89 -20.45 -8.09
N ASN A 636 -24.67 -20.37 -7.53
CA ASN A 636 -23.60 -21.33 -7.84
C ASN A 636 -23.58 -22.60 -6.97
N LYS A 637 -24.23 -22.61 -5.79
CA LYS A 637 -24.09 -23.72 -4.81
C LYS A 637 -24.92 -24.96 -5.18
N SER A 638 -26.13 -24.78 -5.73
CA SER A 638 -26.96 -25.91 -6.18
C SER A 638 -26.35 -26.57 -7.41
N GLU A 639 -26.03 -25.78 -8.43
CA GLU A 639 -25.52 -26.29 -9.70
C GLU A 639 -24.17 -27.01 -9.55
N LYS A 640 -23.23 -26.45 -8.77
CA LYS A 640 -21.94 -27.12 -8.49
C LYS A 640 -22.13 -28.42 -7.70
N ARG A 641 -23.08 -28.46 -6.76
CA ARG A 641 -23.41 -29.68 -6.01
C ARG A 641 -24.02 -30.73 -6.94
N ASP A 642 -24.97 -30.35 -7.79
CA ASP A 642 -25.64 -31.26 -8.71
C ASP A 642 -24.68 -31.81 -9.76
N ALA A 643 -23.77 -30.98 -10.28
CA ALA A 643 -22.71 -31.39 -11.20
C ALA A 643 -21.73 -32.39 -10.55
N PHE A 644 -21.28 -32.11 -9.31
CA PHE A 644 -20.39 -33.02 -8.58
C PHE A 644 -21.10 -34.36 -8.26
N MET A 645 -22.35 -34.32 -7.82
CA MET A 645 -23.13 -35.54 -7.56
C MET A 645 -23.40 -36.35 -8.84
N ALA A 646 -23.61 -35.69 -9.97
CA ALA A 646 -23.73 -36.35 -11.28
C ALA A 646 -22.40 -37.02 -11.69
N LEU A 647 -21.27 -36.35 -11.46
CA LEU A 647 -19.94 -36.93 -11.72
C LEU A 647 -19.68 -38.16 -10.84
N CYS A 648 -19.95 -38.09 -9.53
CA CYS A 648 -19.83 -39.25 -8.63
C CYS A 648 -20.66 -40.43 -9.14
N ARG A 649 -21.93 -40.20 -9.50
CA ARG A 649 -22.85 -41.24 -10.01
C ARG A 649 -22.45 -41.83 -11.36
N SER A 650 -21.57 -41.16 -12.12
CA SER A 650 -21.04 -41.68 -13.38
C SER A 650 -19.85 -42.62 -13.21
N ASN A 651 -19.33 -42.77 -11.99
CA ASN A 651 -18.22 -43.67 -11.63
C ASN A 651 -18.71 -44.80 -10.72
N CYS A 652 -17.79 -45.72 -10.38
CA CYS A 652 -18.13 -46.88 -9.58
C CYS A 652 -18.63 -46.49 -8.19
N THR A 653 -19.42 -47.36 -7.59
CA THR A 653 -19.96 -47.16 -6.24
C THR A 653 -19.03 -47.83 -5.23
N VAL A 654 -18.54 -47.05 -4.26
CA VAL A 654 -17.75 -47.55 -3.13
C VAL A 654 -18.59 -47.38 -1.88
N VAL A 655 -18.92 -48.50 -1.25
CA VAL A 655 -19.76 -48.56 -0.05
C VAL A 655 -18.88 -48.84 1.16
N ILE A 656 -19.06 -48.09 2.24
CA ILE A 656 -18.46 -48.38 3.54
C ILE A 656 -19.57 -48.93 4.44
N ASP A 657 -19.51 -50.22 4.76
CA ASP A 657 -20.48 -50.93 5.58
C ASP A 657 -20.13 -50.80 7.07
N CYS A 658 -20.90 -50.02 7.82
CA CYS A 658 -20.66 -49.75 9.25
C CYS A 658 -21.38 -50.71 10.21
N GLU A 659 -22.01 -51.79 9.76
CA GLU A 659 -22.81 -52.69 10.64
C GLU A 659 -21.99 -53.54 11.62
N PHE A 660 -20.70 -53.28 11.76
CA PHE A 660 -19.79 -54.05 12.61
C PHE A 660 -19.67 -53.52 14.04
N ASP A 661 -20.56 -52.62 14.46
CA ASP A 661 -20.57 -51.98 15.78
C ASP A 661 -20.42 -52.97 16.95
N SER A 662 -21.01 -54.18 16.86
CA SER A 662 -20.88 -55.21 17.90
C SER A 662 -19.46 -55.75 18.12
N TYR A 663 -18.52 -55.44 17.21
CA TYR A 663 -17.13 -55.89 17.25
C TYR A 663 -16.15 -54.76 17.60
N GLU A 664 -16.62 -53.52 17.72
CA GLU A 664 -15.79 -52.34 17.95
C GLU A 664 -15.93 -51.80 19.38
N ASN A 665 -14.80 -51.40 19.98
CA ASN A 665 -14.83 -50.60 21.20
C ASN A 665 -14.88 -49.10 20.88
N GLU A 666 -15.14 -48.26 21.88
CA GLU A 666 -15.27 -46.80 21.72
C GLU A 666 -14.07 -46.13 21.01
N LYS A 667 -12.83 -46.65 21.19
CA LYS A 667 -11.64 -46.11 20.51
C LYS A 667 -11.60 -46.48 19.03
N GLU A 668 -12.03 -47.70 18.70
CA GLU A 668 -12.12 -48.21 17.32
C GLU A 668 -13.21 -47.44 16.56
N ALA A 669 -14.40 -47.26 17.17
CA ALA A 669 -15.48 -46.46 16.62
C ALA A 669 -15.11 -44.99 16.37
N LYS A 670 -14.36 -44.35 17.30
CA LYS A 670 -13.80 -43.01 17.08
C LYS A 670 -12.83 -43.00 15.90
N SER A 671 -12.01 -44.03 15.76
CA SER A 671 -11.09 -44.14 14.62
C SER A 671 -11.83 -44.38 13.31
N LEU A 672 -12.95 -45.12 13.32
CA LEU A 672 -13.79 -45.34 12.17
C LEU A 672 -14.38 -44.02 11.68
N ALA A 673 -15.00 -43.24 12.58
CA ALA A 673 -15.55 -41.92 12.26
C ALA A 673 -14.51 -40.98 11.61
N ASN A 674 -13.27 -40.97 12.11
CA ASN A 674 -12.18 -40.20 11.50
C ASN A 674 -11.80 -40.72 10.10
N GLN A 675 -11.79 -42.04 9.89
CA GLN A 675 -11.51 -42.63 8.57
C GLN A 675 -12.64 -42.35 7.57
N LEU A 676 -13.90 -42.31 8.01
CA LEU A 676 -15.05 -41.88 7.19
C LEU A 676 -14.88 -40.43 6.72
N MET A 677 -14.52 -39.52 7.63
CA MET A 677 -14.24 -38.11 7.31
C MET A 677 -13.11 -37.96 6.29
N GLN A 678 -12.00 -38.66 6.48
CA GLN A 678 -10.87 -38.63 5.55
C GLN A 678 -11.24 -39.22 4.19
N SER A 679 -12.00 -40.32 4.17
CA SER A 679 -12.47 -40.97 2.94
C SER A 679 -13.38 -40.04 2.13
N TYR A 680 -14.29 -39.32 2.81
CA TYR A 680 -15.12 -38.29 2.19
C TYR A 680 -14.26 -37.14 1.63
N ALA A 681 -13.30 -36.64 2.39
CA ALA A 681 -12.41 -35.57 1.95
C ALA A 681 -11.60 -35.97 0.70
N PHE A 682 -11.01 -37.17 0.70
CA PHE A 682 -10.26 -37.71 -0.44
C PHE A 682 -11.14 -37.89 -1.67
N ASN A 683 -12.37 -38.39 -1.50
CA ASN A 683 -13.30 -38.52 -2.62
C ASN A 683 -13.69 -37.15 -3.19
N ARG A 684 -13.92 -36.16 -2.34
CA ARG A 684 -14.30 -34.80 -2.76
C ARG A 684 -13.19 -34.09 -3.54
N SER A 685 -11.93 -34.33 -3.21
CA SER A 685 -10.78 -33.72 -3.89
C SER A 685 -10.28 -34.52 -5.11
N ALA A 686 -10.86 -35.68 -5.41
CA ALA A 686 -10.40 -36.55 -6.48
C ALA A 686 -10.82 -36.03 -7.86
N GLU A 687 -9.94 -36.15 -8.85
CA GLU A 687 -10.22 -35.83 -10.26
C GLU A 687 -11.31 -36.74 -10.86
N LYS A 688 -11.30 -38.03 -10.46
CA LYS A 688 -12.38 -38.99 -10.74
C LYS A 688 -12.98 -39.50 -9.43
N PRO A 689 -13.97 -38.79 -8.85
CA PRO A 689 -14.60 -39.21 -7.60
C PRO A 689 -15.48 -40.44 -7.80
N VAL A 690 -15.52 -41.33 -6.82
CA VAL A 690 -16.46 -42.46 -6.79
C VAL A 690 -17.81 -42.05 -6.22
N ASN A 691 -18.85 -42.82 -6.53
CA ASN A 691 -20.13 -42.72 -5.83
C ASN A 691 -19.97 -43.31 -4.41
N LEU A 692 -19.55 -42.48 -3.46
CA LEU A 692 -19.29 -42.90 -2.09
C LEU A 692 -20.61 -43.05 -1.31
N VAL A 693 -20.78 -44.21 -0.69
CA VAL A 693 -21.94 -44.55 0.15
C VAL A 693 -21.44 -44.99 1.51
N ILE A 694 -21.99 -44.44 2.58
CA ILE A 694 -21.74 -44.88 3.96
C ILE A 694 -23.08 -45.39 4.49
N CYS A 695 -23.13 -46.67 4.87
CA CYS A 695 -24.37 -47.32 5.26
C CYS A 695 -24.21 -48.13 6.55
N GLY A 696 -25.31 -48.62 7.11
CA GLY A 696 -25.26 -49.55 8.25
C GLY A 696 -24.87 -48.93 9.58
N ILE A 697 -24.96 -47.60 9.73
CA ILE A 697 -24.70 -46.94 11.02
C ILE A 697 -25.86 -47.26 11.96
N GLN A 698 -25.61 -47.99 13.05
CA GLN A 698 -26.67 -48.38 13.98
C GLN A 698 -27.04 -47.23 14.92
N GLU A 699 -28.34 -47.02 15.15
CA GLU A 699 -28.83 -46.01 16.08
C GLU A 699 -28.36 -46.31 17.52
N GLY A 700 -27.79 -45.31 18.19
CA GLY A 700 -27.26 -45.43 19.55
C GLY A 700 -25.86 -46.06 19.64
N SER A 701 -25.23 -46.39 18.51
CA SER A 701 -23.86 -46.93 18.47
C SER A 701 -22.78 -45.90 18.83
N TYR A 702 -21.58 -46.39 19.16
CA TYR A 702 -20.42 -45.52 19.32
C TYR A 702 -20.02 -44.83 18.01
N VAL A 703 -20.18 -45.52 16.87
CA VAL A 703 -19.88 -44.96 15.54
C VAL A 703 -20.81 -43.79 15.25
N GLU A 704 -22.12 -43.93 15.47
CA GLU A 704 -23.09 -42.84 15.31
C GLU A 704 -22.76 -41.65 16.22
N LYS A 705 -22.43 -41.92 17.49
CA LYS A 705 -22.05 -40.90 18.49
C LYS A 705 -20.85 -40.06 18.04
N TYR A 706 -19.82 -40.67 17.45
CA TYR A 706 -18.64 -39.94 16.96
C TYR A 706 -18.84 -39.35 15.58
N PHE A 707 -19.61 -40.01 14.71
CA PHE A 707 -19.95 -39.49 13.40
C PHE A 707 -20.75 -38.19 13.50
N LYS A 708 -21.75 -38.13 14.40
CA LYS A 708 -22.53 -36.90 14.69
C LYS A 708 -21.71 -35.73 15.26
N LYS A 709 -20.49 -35.99 15.78
CA LYS A 709 -19.59 -34.93 16.26
C LYS A 709 -18.78 -34.28 15.14
N ILE A 710 -18.77 -34.86 13.94
CA ILE A 710 -18.10 -34.29 12.79
C ILE A 710 -18.97 -33.15 12.27
N SER A 711 -18.43 -31.92 12.27
CA SER A 711 -19.18 -30.74 11.83
C SER A 711 -19.49 -30.82 10.33
N GLY A 712 -20.74 -30.55 9.95
CA GLY A 712 -21.15 -30.41 8.56
C GLY A 712 -21.43 -31.72 7.79
N THR A 713 -21.57 -32.86 8.47
CA THR A 713 -21.93 -34.16 7.85
C THR A 713 -23.24 -34.10 7.04
N ASN A 714 -24.23 -33.34 7.50
CA ASN A 714 -25.49 -33.11 6.77
C ASN A 714 -25.30 -32.45 5.39
N ASN A 715 -24.15 -31.83 5.14
CA ASN A 715 -23.81 -31.19 3.87
C ASN A 715 -22.84 -32.03 3.03
N TRP A 716 -22.50 -33.26 3.45
CA TRP A 716 -21.61 -34.11 2.68
C TRP A 716 -22.24 -34.44 1.31
N MET A 717 -21.40 -34.42 0.29
CA MET A 717 -21.76 -34.79 -1.08
C MET A 717 -21.51 -36.29 -1.30
N CYS A 718 -22.12 -37.12 -0.45
CA CYS A 718 -22.11 -38.58 -0.51
C CYS A 718 -23.46 -39.11 0.00
N THR A 719 -23.73 -40.38 -0.22
CA THR A 719 -24.94 -41.03 0.30
C THR A 719 -24.67 -41.53 1.72
N LEU A 720 -25.51 -41.10 2.66
CA LEU A 720 -25.48 -41.54 4.06
C LEU A 720 -26.79 -42.26 4.36
N GLU A 721 -26.73 -43.54 4.71
CA GLU A 721 -27.90 -44.37 4.95
C GLU A 721 -27.77 -45.13 6.27
N TYR A 722 -28.89 -45.29 6.97
CA TYR A 722 -28.93 -46.11 8.19
C TYR A 722 -29.22 -47.59 7.88
N LYS A 723 -29.66 -47.88 6.64
CA LYS A 723 -29.98 -49.22 6.16
C LYS A 723 -28.74 -50.09 5.93
N SER A 724 -28.94 -51.40 5.97
CA SER A 724 -27.90 -52.38 5.64
C SER A 724 -27.50 -52.30 4.16
N VAL A 725 -26.34 -52.87 3.83
CA VAL A 725 -25.86 -52.98 2.45
C VAL A 725 -26.87 -53.74 1.56
N ASP A 726 -27.42 -54.83 2.08
CA ASP A 726 -28.36 -55.73 1.37
C ASP A 726 -29.78 -55.17 1.23
N GLU A 727 -30.11 -54.11 1.97
CA GLU A 727 -31.33 -53.32 1.74
C GLU A 727 -31.16 -52.25 0.66
N LEU A 728 -29.92 -51.79 0.42
CA LEU A 728 -29.61 -50.71 -0.52
C LEU A 728 -29.28 -51.21 -1.92
N PHE A 729 -28.69 -52.40 -2.02
CA PHE A 729 -28.17 -52.94 -3.27
C PHE A 729 -28.54 -54.41 -3.43
N ASP A 730 -28.78 -54.83 -4.67
CA ASP A 730 -28.97 -56.22 -5.04
C ASP A 730 -27.66 -57.00 -4.83
N SER A 731 -27.68 -57.99 -3.94
CA SER A 731 -26.51 -58.77 -3.52
C SER A 731 -25.73 -59.40 -4.68
N GLU A 732 -26.39 -59.76 -5.78
CA GLU A 732 -25.73 -60.35 -6.96
C GLU A 732 -24.80 -59.36 -7.68
N LYS A 733 -25.02 -58.04 -7.50
CA LYS A 733 -24.25 -56.95 -8.12
C LYS A 733 -23.10 -56.46 -7.24
N ILE A 734 -23.02 -56.95 -6.00
CA ILE A 734 -22.04 -56.49 -5.01
C ILE A 734 -20.76 -57.32 -5.09
N VAL A 735 -19.62 -56.63 -5.05
CA VAL A 735 -18.31 -57.20 -4.78
C VAL A 735 -17.83 -56.73 -3.41
N TYR A 736 -17.93 -57.61 -2.42
CA TYR A 736 -17.50 -57.35 -1.06
C TYR A 736 -15.99 -57.58 -0.93
N LEU A 737 -15.27 -56.60 -0.39
CA LEU A 737 -13.83 -56.67 -0.24
C LEU A 737 -13.42 -57.27 1.10
N SER A 738 -12.59 -58.31 1.04
CA SER A 738 -11.96 -58.91 2.21
C SER A 738 -10.55 -59.35 1.89
N ALA A 739 -9.61 -59.13 2.80
CA ALA A 739 -8.25 -59.66 2.68
C ALA A 739 -8.20 -61.21 2.76
N ASP A 740 -9.26 -61.84 3.28
CA ASP A 740 -9.37 -63.28 3.46
C ASP A 740 -10.03 -64.00 2.26
N ALA A 741 -10.43 -63.27 1.21
CA ALA A 741 -11.03 -63.87 0.01
C ALA A 741 -9.98 -64.59 -0.86
N GLU A 742 -10.36 -65.70 -1.49
CA GLU A 742 -9.49 -66.45 -2.41
C GLU A 742 -9.38 -65.74 -3.77
N GLU A 743 -10.49 -65.22 -4.30
CA GLU A 743 -10.56 -64.53 -5.58
C GLU A 743 -9.96 -63.13 -5.53
N VAL A 744 -9.22 -62.76 -6.57
CA VAL A 744 -8.58 -61.46 -6.72
C VAL A 744 -9.48 -60.50 -7.51
N LEU A 745 -9.51 -59.23 -7.09
CA LEU A 745 -10.11 -58.16 -7.87
C LEU A 745 -9.13 -57.71 -8.96
N GLU A 746 -9.38 -58.12 -10.20
CA GLU A 746 -8.50 -57.85 -11.35
C GLU A 746 -8.73 -56.47 -11.97
N ASP A 747 -9.96 -55.96 -11.93
CA ASP A 747 -10.34 -54.63 -12.45
C ASP A 747 -11.52 -54.04 -11.67
N ILE A 748 -11.67 -52.72 -11.74
CA ILE A 748 -12.77 -51.94 -11.13
C ILE A 748 -13.70 -51.47 -12.26
N SER A 749 -14.85 -52.11 -12.44
CA SER A 749 -15.84 -51.70 -13.43
C SER A 749 -16.45 -50.35 -13.05
N GLN A 750 -16.78 -49.54 -14.07
CA GLN A 750 -17.33 -48.19 -13.86
C GLN A 750 -18.72 -48.21 -13.21
N ASP A 751 -19.49 -49.27 -13.40
CA ASP A 751 -20.81 -49.52 -12.83
C ASP A 751 -20.79 -50.48 -11.62
N GLY A 752 -19.60 -50.89 -11.16
CA GLY A 752 -19.44 -51.85 -10.09
C GLY A 752 -19.79 -51.27 -8.71
N ILE A 753 -20.29 -52.14 -7.82
CA ILE A 753 -20.58 -51.82 -6.42
C ILE A 753 -19.60 -52.57 -5.54
N TYR A 754 -18.70 -51.83 -4.89
CA TYR A 754 -17.60 -52.38 -4.11
C TYR A 754 -17.77 -52.04 -2.64
N VAL A 755 -17.88 -53.05 -1.79
CA VAL A 755 -18.15 -52.86 -0.36
C VAL A 755 -16.87 -53.06 0.46
N ILE A 756 -16.51 -52.06 1.23
CA ILE A 756 -15.45 -52.09 2.23
C ILE A 756 -16.10 -52.25 3.60
N GLY A 757 -15.72 -53.28 4.34
CA GLY A 757 -16.14 -53.40 5.74
C GLY A 757 -15.56 -52.26 6.56
N GLY A 758 -16.43 -51.47 7.18
CA GLY A 758 -16.11 -50.37 8.08
C GLY A 758 -15.61 -50.89 9.43
N ILE A 759 -14.51 -51.63 9.43
CA ILE A 759 -13.95 -52.28 10.62
C ILE A 759 -12.56 -51.72 10.87
N VAL A 760 -12.33 -51.12 12.04
CA VAL A 760 -10.98 -50.71 12.44
C VAL A 760 -10.32 -51.82 13.25
N ASP A 761 -9.86 -52.84 12.52
CA ASP A 761 -9.21 -53.99 13.13
C ASP A 761 -7.69 -54.03 12.88
N ARG A 762 -6.93 -54.21 13.95
CA ARG A 762 -5.47 -54.39 13.96
C ARG A 762 -5.09 -55.89 13.83
N ASN A 763 -5.71 -56.63 12.91
CA ASN A 763 -5.57 -58.09 12.68
C ASN A 763 -6.18 -59.03 13.74
N ARG A 764 -7.11 -58.58 14.60
CA ARG A 764 -7.78 -59.43 15.61
C ARG A 764 -8.91 -60.28 15.01
N LEU A 765 -9.57 -59.82 13.95
CA LEU A 765 -10.86 -60.28 13.45
C LEU A 765 -10.74 -60.82 12.02
N LYS A 766 -10.24 -62.05 11.88
CA LYS A 766 -10.14 -62.74 10.57
C LYS A 766 -11.49 -63.26 10.10
N GLY A 767 -11.77 -63.15 8.81
CA GLY A 767 -12.92 -63.75 8.15
C GLY A 767 -14.25 -63.03 8.36
N ILE A 768 -14.31 -61.91 9.10
CA ILE A 768 -15.58 -61.23 9.39
C ILE A 768 -16.22 -60.66 8.13
N ALA A 769 -15.48 -59.88 7.33
CA ALA A 769 -15.98 -59.34 6.07
C ALA A 769 -16.34 -60.46 5.06
N LEU A 770 -15.60 -61.57 5.08
CA LEU A 770 -15.89 -62.75 4.24
C LEU A 770 -17.16 -63.49 4.69
N ASN A 771 -17.43 -63.54 5.98
CA ASN A 771 -18.66 -64.13 6.51
C ASN A 771 -19.86 -63.22 6.26
N ARG A 772 -19.68 -61.89 6.36
CA ARG A 772 -20.70 -60.90 6.02
C ARG A 772 -21.11 -61.04 4.55
N SER A 773 -20.16 -61.13 3.62
CA SER A 773 -20.45 -61.31 2.20
C SER A 773 -21.23 -62.59 1.90
N LYS A 774 -20.87 -63.72 2.54
CA LYS A 774 -21.63 -64.98 2.44
C LYS A 774 -23.04 -64.86 2.99
N HIS A 775 -23.21 -64.16 4.12
CA HIS A 775 -24.52 -63.98 4.75
C HIS A 775 -25.49 -63.21 3.87
N ILE A 776 -25.00 -62.15 3.20
CA ILE A 776 -25.83 -61.35 2.29
C ILE A 776 -25.88 -61.91 0.87
N GLY A 777 -25.15 -62.99 0.56
CA GLY A 777 -25.11 -63.59 -0.78
C GLY A 777 -24.30 -62.81 -1.82
N ALA A 778 -23.35 -61.97 -1.40
CA ALA A 778 -22.50 -61.18 -2.28
C ALA A 778 -21.21 -61.92 -2.70
N LYS A 779 -20.68 -61.60 -3.89
CA LYS A 779 -19.34 -62.08 -4.31
C LYS A 779 -18.29 -61.45 -3.40
N CYS A 780 -17.24 -62.20 -3.07
CA CYS A 780 -16.18 -61.69 -2.20
C CYS A 780 -14.81 -61.80 -2.88
N LYS A 781 -14.09 -60.68 -2.95
CA LYS A 781 -12.76 -60.59 -3.58
C LYS A 781 -11.78 -59.85 -2.69
N ARG A 782 -10.49 -60.09 -2.89
CA ARG A 782 -9.39 -59.33 -2.26
C ARG A 782 -8.74 -58.38 -3.26
N LEU A 783 -8.23 -57.25 -2.76
CA LEU A 783 -7.39 -56.37 -3.57
C LEU A 783 -6.10 -57.10 -4.01
N PRO A 784 -5.55 -56.78 -5.21
CA PRO A 784 -4.41 -57.49 -5.78
C PRO A 784 -3.07 -57.04 -5.16
N ILE A 785 -3.03 -56.89 -3.84
CA ILE A 785 -1.85 -56.35 -3.14
C ILE A 785 -0.66 -57.28 -3.33
N LYS A 786 -0.85 -58.60 -3.17
CA LYS A 786 0.23 -59.61 -3.22
C LYS A 786 0.81 -59.77 -4.61
N GLU A 787 0.02 -59.45 -5.63
CA GLU A 787 0.35 -59.60 -7.04
C GLU A 787 1.28 -58.47 -7.52
N TYR A 788 1.13 -57.26 -6.95
CA TYR A 788 1.81 -56.06 -7.45
C TYR A 788 2.77 -55.42 -6.43
N VAL A 789 2.62 -55.68 -5.13
CA VAL A 789 3.41 -55.02 -4.08
C VAL A 789 3.82 -56.00 -2.98
N LYS A 790 5.09 -55.94 -2.57
CA LYS A 790 5.59 -56.68 -1.41
C LYS A 790 5.42 -55.83 -0.15
N LEU A 791 4.63 -56.29 0.82
CA LEU A 791 4.51 -55.67 2.13
C LEU A 791 5.37 -56.39 3.16
N THR A 792 6.01 -55.63 4.06
CA THR A 792 6.84 -56.15 5.16
C THR A 792 6.02 -56.53 6.40
N HIS A 793 4.78 -56.04 6.50
CA HIS A 793 3.87 -56.23 7.63
C HIS A 793 2.45 -56.60 7.17
N SER A 794 1.43 -56.35 8.02
CA SER A 794 0.02 -56.73 7.79
C SER A 794 -0.53 -56.27 6.43
N HIS A 795 -1.21 -57.20 5.74
CA HIS A 795 -2.01 -56.97 4.53
C HIS A 795 -3.36 -56.28 4.79
N VAL A 796 -3.75 -56.05 6.04
CA VAL A 796 -5.01 -55.34 6.38
C VAL A 796 -4.79 -53.82 6.25
N LEU A 797 -5.56 -53.18 5.38
CA LEU A 797 -5.48 -51.74 5.11
C LEU A 797 -6.52 -50.95 5.92
N SER A 798 -6.27 -49.67 6.14
CA SER A 798 -7.31 -48.76 6.66
C SER A 798 -8.35 -48.50 5.59
N ILE A 799 -9.56 -48.13 6.00
CA ILE A 799 -10.67 -47.78 5.11
C ILE A 799 -10.26 -46.61 4.20
N THR A 800 -9.61 -45.60 4.77
CA THR A 800 -9.05 -44.47 4.02
C THR A 800 -8.09 -44.92 2.91
N ALA A 801 -7.24 -45.93 3.19
CA ALA A 801 -6.31 -46.46 2.20
C ALA A 801 -7.04 -47.26 1.11
N CYS A 802 -8.04 -48.07 1.48
CA CYS A 802 -8.89 -48.77 0.51
C CYS A 802 -9.61 -47.78 -0.41
N VAL A 803 -10.26 -46.74 0.12
CA VAL A 803 -10.93 -45.71 -0.70
C VAL A 803 -9.93 -44.99 -1.59
N SER A 804 -8.74 -44.64 -1.08
CA SER A 804 -7.69 -44.03 -1.90
C SER A 804 -7.22 -44.93 -3.05
N ILE A 805 -7.11 -46.25 -2.84
CA ILE A 805 -6.77 -47.21 -3.91
C ILE A 805 -7.82 -47.15 -5.03
N PHE A 806 -9.11 -47.11 -4.67
CA PHE A 806 -10.18 -46.98 -5.64
C PHE A 806 -10.06 -45.68 -6.43
N LEU A 807 -9.86 -44.54 -5.76
CA LEU A 807 -9.71 -43.25 -6.44
C LEU A 807 -8.53 -43.23 -7.41
N ASN A 808 -7.36 -43.69 -6.96
CA ASN A 808 -6.14 -43.70 -7.77
C ASN A 808 -6.22 -44.72 -8.92
N TYR A 809 -6.84 -45.88 -8.70
CA TYR A 809 -7.03 -46.87 -9.77
C TYR A 809 -8.06 -46.39 -10.81
N THR A 810 -9.17 -45.78 -10.38
CA THR A 810 -10.19 -45.27 -11.30
C THR A 810 -9.62 -44.15 -12.20
N LEU A 811 -8.68 -43.37 -11.66
CA LEU A 811 -7.94 -42.36 -12.41
C LEU A 811 -6.95 -42.97 -13.41
N ASN A 812 -6.07 -43.86 -12.95
CA ASN A 812 -4.87 -44.27 -13.70
C ASN A 812 -4.98 -45.64 -14.39
N ARG A 813 -5.94 -46.49 -13.99
CA ARG A 813 -6.06 -47.91 -14.41
C ARG A 813 -4.77 -48.72 -14.21
N ASP A 814 -4.00 -48.37 -13.18
CA ASP A 814 -2.70 -48.98 -12.85
C ASP A 814 -2.68 -49.42 -11.38
N TRP A 815 -2.61 -50.73 -11.16
CA TRP A 815 -2.58 -51.31 -9.81
C TRP A 815 -1.28 -50.99 -9.06
N VAL A 816 -0.12 -50.95 -9.72
CA VAL A 816 1.15 -50.65 -9.06
C VAL A 816 1.11 -49.22 -8.53
N LYS A 817 0.70 -48.26 -9.37
CA LYS A 817 0.56 -46.85 -8.98
C LYS A 817 -0.48 -46.66 -7.88
N ALA A 818 -1.68 -47.22 -8.05
CA ALA A 818 -2.75 -47.10 -7.05
C ALA A 818 -2.34 -47.66 -5.68
N LEU A 819 -1.66 -48.80 -5.65
CA LEU A 819 -1.21 -49.41 -4.39
C LEU A 819 -0.04 -48.64 -3.76
N THR A 820 0.92 -48.16 -4.56
CA THR A 820 2.10 -47.42 -4.06
C THR A 820 1.77 -46.04 -3.51
N GLU A 821 0.81 -45.34 -4.11
CA GLU A 821 0.39 -44.01 -3.68
C GLU A 821 -0.56 -44.05 -2.47
N SER A 822 -1.38 -45.11 -2.35
CA SER A 822 -2.42 -45.19 -1.33
C SER A 822 -2.03 -45.95 -0.06
N ILE A 823 -1.05 -46.87 -0.14
CA ILE A 823 -0.58 -47.62 1.03
C ILE A 823 0.49 -46.80 1.77
N PRO A 824 0.42 -46.66 3.11
CA PRO A 824 1.44 -45.92 3.86
C PRO A 824 2.85 -46.50 3.67
N LYS A 825 3.85 -45.65 3.39
CA LYS A 825 5.26 -46.04 3.15
C LYS A 825 5.84 -47.00 4.20
N ARG A 826 5.42 -46.87 5.47
CA ARG A 826 5.84 -47.75 6.58
C ARG A 826 5.43 -49.23 6.45
N LYS A 827 4.61 -49.59 5.45
CA LYS A 827 4.17 -50.97 5.20
C LYS A 827 4.98 -51.69 4.10
N PHE A 828 5.80 -50.94 3.35
CA PHE A 828 6.67 -51.48 2.31
C PHE A 828 7.95 -52.09 2.87
#